data_AF-A0A0F7PZJ6-F1
#
_entry.id   AF-A0A0F7PZJ6-F1
#
_cell.length_a   1.000
_cell.length_b   1.000
_cell.length_c   1.000
_cell.angle_alpha   90.00
_cell.angle_beta   90.00
_cell.angle_gamma   90.00
#
_symmetry.space_group_name_H-M   'P 1'
#
loop_
_entity.id
_entity.type
_entity.pdbx_description
1 polymer ?
#
loop_
_entity_poly.entity_id
_entity_poly.type
_entity_poly.pdbx_seq_one_letter_code
_entity_poly.pdbx_strand_id
1 'polypeptide(L)'
;MATFIVGNTKKVFNFGTSKVWDFSEAYRNASDGDVIQFQAGTIINLGQNRFTIEKNLSFVGDMKDDGSLTTSINGTILVTKGYQVSFEKMILNDNIDRTVVTVNGANVVLNQCIMRNFSNTNKKVLLYANDNAQVKIMNSIVDTSDQKRWDTIKTYQANLVIENTTLDKVAIWVSENSNCKLTRVESSRIRSTNAVYAIRSNVEIEDSKIINDGIDGENKYPTVFLNQSSLKSRNSTLGNQDEVESVHLEKHSVFESNNDYIYKLAAYSSQVFLSNATIQLILLLTNRSSGYANSVHFNEHSESIINILSTDESVLYIKNAVFEEIIDPNVRVDNEAFAAIDKIDFVNGNPDDILMEAKNGGKLVYDGQRDQKSTSENEESVGDTDNKTQSEDSNVALEKLNSLIGLDKVKKQVKEFINLNIINQKRKEQGLQVVNTSMHSLFLGNPGTGKTTVARIIGDVLYQKQVISRPDVIEVSRADLVAEYVGQTASKTREVLKSALGGILFIDEAYTLSNGGENDFGREAIDEILKFMEDNRDDIMIIFAGYPKEMKKFLKMNSGLKSRIPNVFDFEDYTADEIVRIGLFDLKKRNYTVNELYYEKELKDYYDKENDHSNGRWIRNVNEKIMKAQALRLAESDNISVDLLQEITQDDINQVVNKDLEINSADDAYAKLNSLIGLEKVKQQVSKFINMSVINNKRKEQGLATSAVSLHSLFLGNPGTGKTTVARIMGQILFQKGVIRKPELVEVSRTDLVAEYVGQTAPKTRDVLESALGGVLFIDEAYTLSSGGGNDFGREAIDEILKFMEDHRDDIVIIFAGYTKEMDQFLKMNSGLKSRIPNVFDFEDYTADEVVQIGLFDLSKRQYILENEDTYSEVVKDSYESTNDHSNGRWIRNVNEKLIAIQAERLASSPNDMNDIDMLKTITEEDLLKFKG
;
A
#
# COMPACT_ATOMS: atom_id res chain seq x y z
N MET A 1 -37.53 32.43 -11.69
CA MET A 1 -37.45 30.98 -11.95
C MET A 1 -36.13 30.75 -12.67
N ALA A 2 -35.23 29.98 -12.08
CA ALA A 2 -34.05 29.50 -12.80
C ALA A 2 -34.49 28.40 -13.77
N THR A 3 -33.87 28.32 -14.95
CA THR A 3 -34.16 27.30 -15.96
C THR A 3 -33.04 26.27 -15.94
N PHE A 4 -33.37 24.98 -15.96
CA PHE A 4 -32.41 23.87 -15.91
C PHE A 4 -32.61 22.97 -17.13
N ILE A 5 -31.51 22.47 -17.68
CA ILE A 5 -31.53 21.45 -18.73
C ILE A 5 -31.04 20.14 -18.11
N VAL A 6 -31.82 19.08 -18.28
CA VAL A 6 -31.44 17.73 -17.85
C VAL A 6 -31.32 16.85 -19.08
N GLY A 7 -30.16 16.22 -19.26
CA GLY A 7 -29.94 15.37 -20.40
C GLY A 7 -28.66 14.54 -20.38
N ASN A 8 -28.73 13.41 -21.07
CA ASN A 8 -27.62 12.52 -21.36
C ASN A 8 -26.86 13.06 -22.58
N THR A 9 -25.60 13.46 -22.43
CA THR A 9 -24.83 14.19 -23.45
C THR A 9 -24.42 13.29 -24.63
N LYS A 10 -25.33 13.06 -25.58
CA LYS A 10 -25.04 12.89 -27.04
C LYS A 10 -26.12 13.43 -28.00
N LYS A 11 -27.15 14.15 -27.55
CA LYS A 11 -28.15 14.76 -28.46
C LYS A 11 -28.55 16.17 -28.06
N VAL A 12 -28.58 17.04 -29.07
CA VAL A 12 -29.26 18.34 -29.06
C VAL A 12 -30.73 18.12 -28.69
N PHE A 13 -31.18 18.67 -27.56
CA PHE A 13 -32.61 18.68 -27.21
C PHE A 13 -33.31 19.77 -28.04
N ASN A 14 -34.10 19.34 -29.01
CA ASN A 14 -35.00 20.23 -29.75
C ASN A 14 -36.24 20.43 -28.86
N PHE A 15 -36.32 21.57 -28.17
CA PHE A 15 -37.38 21.84 -27.19
C PHE A 15 -38.72 22.14 -27.87
N GLY A 16 -39.49 21.08 -28.12
CA GLY A 16 -40.93 21.16 -28.35
C GLY A 16 -41.66 21.25 -27.01
N THR A 17 -42.18 22.44 -26.69
CA THR A 17 -42.99 22.80 -25.51
C THR A 17 -42.25 22.83 -24.16
N SER A 18 -42.17 24.04 -23.60
CA SER A 18 -41.49 24.46 -22.38
C SER A 18 -41.82 23.60 -21.15
N LYS A 19 -40.81 22.96 -20.56
CA LYS A 19 -40.81 22.67 -19.12
C LYS A 19 -39.59 23.35 -18.49
N VAL A 20 -39.84 24.48 -17.85
CA VAL A 20 -38.89 25.12 -16.92
C VAL A 20 -38.99 24.32 -15.63
N TRP A 21 -37.95 23.59 -15.26
CA TRP A 21 -37.92 22.87 -13.98
C TRP A 21 -37.47 23.81 -12.86
N ASP A 22 -37.84 23.54 -11.61
CA ASP A 22 -37.08 24.02 -10.46
C ASP A 22 -35.95 23.02 -10.13
N PHE A 23 -34.98 23.38 -9.28
CA PHE A 23 -33.85 22.51 -8.97
C PHE A 23 -34.28 21.14 -8.42
N SER A 24 -35.31 21.12 -7.56
CA SER A 24 -35.84 19.89 -6.97
C SER A 24 -36.58 19.04 -8.00
N GLU A 25 -37.31 19.64 -8.92
CA GLU A 25 -37.93 18.98 -10.06
C GLU A 25 -36.88 18.42 -11.02
N ALA A 26 -35.82 19.17 -11.31
CA ALA A 26 -34.72 18.72 -12.15
C ALA A 26 -34.00 17.52 -11.55
N TYR A 27 -33.65 17.59 -10.27
CA TYR A 27 -33.04 16.47 -9.55
C TYR A 27 -33.95 15.24 -9.49
N ARG A 28 -35.26 15.42 -9.22
CA ARG A 28 -36.23 14.31 -9.17
C ARG A 28 -36.32 13.58 -10.51
N ASN A 29 -36.33 14.32 -11.62
CA ASN A 29 -36.47 13.75 -12.96
C ASN A 29 -35.15 13.27 -13.59
N ALA A 30 -34.00 13.69 -13.08
CA ALA A 30 -32.69 13.22 -13.55
C ALA A 30 -32.49 11.72 -13.25
N SER A 31 -31.87 11.00 -14.18
CA SER A 31 -31.45 9.60 -14.04
C SER A 31 -29.92 9.51 -13.87
N ASP A 32 -29.43 8.34 -13.49
CA ASP A 32 -27.99 8.09 -13.41
C ASP A 32 -27.29 8.36 -14.75
N GLY A 33 -26.19 9.11 -14.69
CA GLY A 33 -25.40 9.57 -15.83
C GLY A 33 -25.86 10.91 -16.41
N ASP A 34 -26.97 11.50 -15.95
CA ASP A 34 -27.46 12.76 -16.49
C ASP A 34 -26.63 13.97 -16.06
N VAL A 35 -26.64 14.98 -16.94
CA VAL A 35 -26.10 16.31 -16.66
C VAL A 35 -27.25 17.26 -16.31
N ILE A 36 -27.14 17.96 -15.19
CA ILE A 36 -28.00 19.09 -14.80
C ILE A 36 -27.23 20.37 -15.09
N GLN A 37 -27.59 21.05 -16.18
CA GLN A 37 -26.97 22.30 -16.59
C GLN A 37 -27.78 23.51 -16.11
N PHE A 38 -27.09 24.48 -15.52
CA PHE A 38 -27.67 25.70 -14.98
C PHE A 38 -27.60 26.85 -15.96
N GLN A 39 -28.66 27.64 -16.04
CA GLN A 39 -28.63 28.93 -16.71
C GLN A 39 -27.71 29.91 -15.98
N ALA A 40 -27.01 30.78 -16.71
CA ALA A 40 -26.20 31.87 -16.16
C ALA A 40 -26.96 32.69 -15.10
N GLY A 41 -26.30 32.98 -13.98
CA GLY A 41 -26.88 33.75 -12.87
C GLY A 41 -27.80 32.95 -11.94
N THR A 42 -27.86 31.63 -12.06
CA THR A 42 -28.71 30.78 -11.21
C THR A 42 -28.19 30.71 -9.78
N ILE A 43 -29.06 30.99 -8.80
CA ILE A 43 -28.78 30.86 -7.37
C ILE A 43 -29.75 29.85 -6.77
N ILE A 44 -29.23 28.77 -6.21
CA ILE A 44 -30.00 27.72 -5.53
C ILE A 44 -29.81 27.88 -4.03
N ASN A 45 -30.90 27.88 -3.27
CA ASN A 45 -30.84 27.87 -1.81
C ASN A 45 -31.46 26.55 -1.31
N LEU A 46 -30.64 25.70 -0.70
CA LEU A 46 -31.05 24.38 -0.19
C LEU A 46 -31.79 24.46 1.16
N GLY A 47 -31.79 25.64 1.79
CA GLY A 47 -32.47 25.88 3.06
C GLY A 47 -31.71 25.28 4.25
N GLN A 48 -32.44 24.93 5.31
CA GLN A 48 -31.83 24.45 6.55
C GLN A 48 -31.48 22.96 6.55
N ASN A 49 -32.02 22.17 5.63
CA ASN A 49 -31.74 20.74 5.59
C ASN A 49 -30.60 20.44 4.63
N ARG A 50 -29.90 19.33 4.90
CA ARG A 50 -28.89 18.77 4.01
C ARG A 50 -29.57 18.20 2.77
N PHE A 51 -29.11 18.60 1.59
CA PHE A 51 -29.57 18.06 0.31
C PHE A 51 -28.75 16.81 -0.03
N THR A 52 -29.41 15.66 -0.08
CA THR A 52 -28.76 14.38 -0.34
C THR A 52 -28.82 14.05 -1.84
N ILE A 53 -27.66 13.78 -2.42
CA ILE A 53 -27.49 13.31 -3.79
C ILE A 53 -27.27 11.81 -3.75
N GLU A 54 -28.19 11.08 -4.37
CA GLU A 54 -28.26 9.61 -4.39
C GLU A 54 -28.38 9.10 -5.82
N LYS A 55 -27.67 9.76 -6.75
CA LYS A 55 -27.64 9.48 -8.18
C LYS A 55 -26.28 9.83 -8.75
N ASN A 56 -25.89 9.12 -9.80
CA ASN A 56 -24.71 9.45 -10.59
C ASN A 56 -25.01 10.69 -11.45
N LEU A 57 -24.48 11.86 -11.13
CA LEU A 57 -24.89 13.12 -11.77
C LEU A 57 -23.73 14.09 -12.01
N SER A 58 -23.87 14.90 -13.05
CA SER A 58 -22.96 16.04 -13.29
C SER A 58 -23.73 17.35 -13.22
N PHE A 59 -23.26 18.27 -12.38
CA PHE A 59 -23.84 19.60 -12.19
C PHE A 59 -22.95 20.63 -12.88
N VAL A 60 -23.47 21.30 -13.92
CA VAL A 60 -22.66 22.19 -14.77
C VAL A 60 -23.23 23.60 -14.72
N GLY A 61 -22.47 24.49 -14.10
CA GLY A 61 -22.77 25.91 -14.01
C GLY A 61 -22.35 26.70 -15.26
N ASP A 62 -22.13 28.00 -15.05
CA ASP A 62 -21.82 28.96 -16.10
C ASP A 62 -20.67 29.87 -15.65
N MET A 63 -19.84 30.26 -16.62
CA MET A 63 -18.65 31.07 -16.43
C MET A 63 -18.55 32.09 -17.56
N LYS A 64 -18.30 33.35 -17.21
CA LYS A 64 -18.10 34.43 -18.19
C LYS A 64 -16.70 34.37 -18.82
N ASP A 65 -16.51 35.12 -19.89
CA ASP A 65 -15.21 35.25 -20.59
C ASP A 65 -14.08 35.79 -19.68
N ASP A 66 -14.42 36.53 -18.62
CA ASP A 66 -13.48 37.03 -17.61
C ASP A 66 -13.13 35.99 -16.52
N GLY A 67 -13.67 34.77 -16.63
CA GLY A 67 -13.47 33.68 -15.66
C GLY A 67 -14.40 33.72 -14.44
N SER A 68 -15.30 34.70 -14.33
CA SER A 68 -16.23 34.78 -13.20
C SER A 68 -17.34 33.73 -13.30
N LEU A 69 -17.53 32.95 -12.22
CA LEU A 69 -18.62 31.99 -12.09
C LEU A 69 -19.93 32.71 -11.76
N THR A 70 -21.02 32.32 -12.42
CA THR A 70 -22.33 32.99 -12.25
C THR A 70 -23.39 32.14 -11.57
N THR A 71 -23.13 30.84 -11.40
CA THR A 71 -24.05 29.88 -10.78
C THR A 71 -23.61 29.55 -9.37
N SER A 72 -24.53 29.61 -8.39
CA SER A 72 -24.25 29.22 -7.00
C SER A 72 -25.26 28.25 -6.42
N ILE A 73 -24.76 27.34 -5.57
CA ILE A 73 -25.56 26.52 -4.67
C ILE A 73 -25.20 26.93 -3.25
N ASN A 74 -26.21 27.40 -2.53
CA ASN A 74 -26.11 27.89 -1.17
C ASN A 74 -26.72 26.83 -0.22
N GLY A 75 -25.90 26.24 0.65
CA GLY A 75 -26.32 25.28 1.67
C GLY A 75 -25.49 23.99 1.69
N THR A 76 -26.01 22.97 2.40
CA THR A 76 -25.29 21.72 2.64
C THR A 76 -25.66 20.63 1.64
N ILE A 77 -24.66 20.05 0.99
CA ILE A 77 -24.76 18.89 0.10
C ILE A 77 -24.17 17.66 0.78
N LEU A 78 -24.86 16.52 0.68
CA LEU A 78 -24.33 15.20 1.02
C LEU A 78 -24.37 14.31 -0.21
N VAL A 79 -23.25 13.67 -0.53
CA VAL A 79 -23.18 12.60 -1.52
C VAL A 79 -23.01 11.27 -0.79
N THR A 80 -23.93 10.34 -1.01
CA THR A 80 -23.97 9.05 -0.30
C THR A 80 -23.22 7.95 -1.06
N LYS A 81 -23.00 6.83 -0.36
CA LYS A 81 -22.12 5.75 -0.78
C LYS A 81 -22.49 5.17 -2.14
N GLY A 82 -21.48 4.97 -2.98
CA GLY A 82 -21.61 4.31 -4.28
C GLY A 82 -21.97 5.23 -5.45
N TYR A 83 -22.17 6.53 -5.21
CA TYR A 83 -22.49 7.49 -6.28
C TYR A 83 -21.27 8.28 -6.75
N GLN A 84 -21.30 8.66 -8.03
CA GLN A 84 -20.32 9.53 -8.67
C GLN A 84 -20.97 10.87 -9.03
N VAL A 85 -20.44 11.95 -8.45
CA VAL A 85 -21.01 13.29 -8.64
C VAL A 85 -19.93 14.26 -9.07
N SER A 86 -20.20 15.04 -10.11
CA SER A 86 -19.31 16.14 -10.51
C SER A 86 -20.00 17.49 -10.39
N PHE A 87 -19.23 18.51 -10.02
CA PHE A 87 -19.62 19.91 -10.04
C PHE A 87 -18.60 20.67 -10.88
N GLU A 88 -19.08 21.40 -11.88
CA GLU A 88 -18.24 22.16 -12.81
C GLU A 88 -18.73 23.60 -12.94
N LYS A 89 -17.80 24.57 -12.95
CA LYS A 89 -18.09 26.00 -13.21
C LYS A 89 -19.16 26.58 -12.28
N MET A 90 -19.05 26.32 -10.99
CA MET A 90 -20.03 26.81 -10.04
C MET A 90 -19.46 27.14 -8.65
N ILE A 91 -20.24 27.95 -7.93
CA ILE A 91 -19.94 28.36 -6.57
C ILE A 91 -20.72 27.45 -5.61
N LEU A 92 -20.03 26.76 -4.71
CA LEU A 92 -20.63 26.02 -3.60
C LEU A 92 -20.37 26.82 -2.33
N ASN A 93 -21.40 27.42 -1.74
CA ASN A 93 -21.21 28.26 -0.57
C ASN A 93 -22.27 28.07 0.51
N ASP A 94 -21.98 28.62 1.69
CA ASP A 94 -22.97 28.85 2.73
C ASP A 94 -22.60 30.13 3.50
N ASN A 95 -23.59 30.81 4.06
CA ASN A 95 -23.41 31.93 4.98
C ASN A 95 -23.73 31.54 6.44
N ILE A 96 -24.11 30.27 6.67
CA ILE A 96 -24.33 29.67 7.99
C ILE A 96 -23.17 28.71 8.31
N ASP A 97 -22.90 28.56 9.60
CA ASP A 97 -21.84 27.69 10.12
C ASP A 97 -22.14 26.19 9.95
N ARG A 98 -21.87 25.66 8.75
CA ARG A 98 -22.20 24.30 8.34
C ARG A 98 -21.17 23.77 7.36
N THR A 99 -21.17 22.44 7.23
CA THR A 99 -20.43 21.76 6.17
C THR A 99 -21.14 21.95 4.85
N VAL A 100 -20.43 22.46 3.85
CA VAL A 100 -20.97 22.74 2.51
C VAL A 100 -21.04 21.46 1.71
N VAL A 101 -19.99 20.63 1.77
CA VAL A 101 -19.95 19.33 1.06
C VAL A 101 -19.57 18.22 2.02
N THR A 102 -20.40 17.19 2.11
CA THR A 102 -20.12 15.94 2.81
C THR A 102 -20.11 14.79 1.80
N VAL A 103 -19.08 13.96 1.81
CA VAL A 103 -18.89 12.85 0.89
C VAL A 103 -18.68 11.57 1.69
N ASN A 104 -19.63 10.63 1.61
CA ASN A 104 -19.58 9.39 2.38
C ASN A 104 -19.49 8.19 1.43
N GLY A 105 -18.30 7.61 1.29
CA GLY A 105 -18.07 6.43 0.44
C GLY A 105 -18.44 6.63 -1.03
N ALA A 106 -18.33 7.86 -1.51
CA ALA A 106 -18.73 8.30 -2.84
C ALA A 106 -17.56 8.95 -3.57
N ASN A 107 -17.72 9.16 -4.89
CA ASN A 107 -16.72 9.83 -5.72
C ASN A 107 -17.23 11.22 -6.07
N VAL A 108 -16.51 12.27 -5.68
CA VAL A 108 -16.87 13.66 -5.95
C VAL A 108 -15.75 14.39 -6.68
N VAL A 109 -16.07 15.00 -7.81
CA VAL A 109 -15.14 15.84 -8.58
C VAL A 109 -15.65 17.28 -8.59
N LEU A 110 -14.79 18.21 -8.19
CA LEU A 110 -15.01 19.66 -8.18
C LEU A 110 -14.01 20.27 -9.16
N ASN A 111 -14.47 20.76 -10.32
CA ASN A 111 -13.59 21.31 -11.35
C ASN A 111 -14.01 22.74 -11.71
N GLN A 112 -13.08 23.69 -11.67
CA GLN A 112 -13.39 25.10 -11.89
C GLN A 112 -14.49 25.60 -10.96
N CYS A 113 -14.40 25.22 -9.69
CA CYS A 113 -15.36 25.57 -8.66
C CYS A 113 -14.80 26.61 -7.69
N ILE A 114 -15.71 27.34 -7.05
CA ILE A 114 -15.39 28.19 -5.91
C ILE A 114 -16.12 27.62 -4.70
N MET A 115 -15.40 27.16 -3.68
CA MET A 115 -16.00 26.65 -2.45
C MET A 115 -15.74 27.62 -1.29
N ARG A 116 -16.81 28.10 -0.64
CA ARG A 116 -16.69 29.14 0.41
C ARG A 116 -17.63 28.94 1.59
N ASN A 117 -17.21 29.38 2.78
CA ASN A 117 -18.13 29.62 3.89
C ASN A 117 -17.92 31.03 4.46
N PHE A 118 -19.00 31.83 4.51
CA PHE A 118 -19.01 33.21 5.00
C PHE A 118 -19.51 33.36 6.44
N SER A 119 -19.68 32.26 7.19
CA SER A 119 -20.09 32.33 8.58
C SER A 119 -19.09 33.11 9.44
N ASN A 120 -19.62 33.91 10.37
CA ASN A 120 -18.79 34.65 11.32
C ASN A 120 -18.24 33.76 12.44
N THR A 121 -18.70 32.50 12.57
CA THR A 121 -18.28 31.57 13.62
C THR A 121 -17.36 30.47 13.11
N ASN A 122 -17.53 30.01 11.86
CA ASN A 122 -16.74 28.96 11.21
C ASN A 122 -16.36 27.79 12.14
N LYS A 123 -17.32 27.25 12.91
CA LYS A 123 -17.15 26.08 13.78
C LYS A 123 -17.44 24.76 13.09
N LYS A 124 -17.72 24.68 11.79
CA LYS A 124 -17.89 23.42 11.04
C LYS A 124 -16.87 23.34 9.90
N VAL A 125 -16.46 22.11 9.56
CA VAL A 125 -15.57 21.86 8.41
C VAL A 125 -16.31 22.27 7.13
N LEU A 126 -15.64 22.86 6.16
CA LEU A 126 -16.19 23.24 4.85
C LEU A 126 -16.49 22.00 4.00
N LEU A 127 -15.52 21.08 3.95
CA LEU A 127 -15.63 19.79 3.27
C LEU A 127 -15.29 18.65 4.23
N TYR A 128 -16.15 17.63 4.27
CA TYR A 128 -15.92 16.39 5.00
C TYR A 128 -15.98 15.19 4.07
N ALA A 129 -14.95 14.36 4.05
CA ALA A 129 -14.90 13.12 3.28
C ALA A 129 -14.63 11.92 4.19
N ASN A 130 -15.44 10.87 4.11
CA ASN A 130 -15.24 9.65 4.87
C ASN A 130 -15.69 8.36 4.15
N ASP A 131 -15.56 7.21 4.82
CA ASP A 131 -16.09 5.92 4.39
C ASP A 131 -15.57 5.43 3.02
N ASN A 132 -14.27 5.62 2.75
CA ASN A 132 -13.59 5.38 1.47
C ASN A 132 -14.00 6.33 0.34
N ALA A 133 -14.46 7.54 0.68
CA ALA A 133 -14.74 8.58 -0.31
C ALA A 133 -13.50 8.94 -1.14
N GLN A 134 -13.73 9.29 -2.40
CA GLN A 134 -12.74 9.84 -3.33
C GLN A 134 -13.16 11.27 -3.65
N VAL A 135 -12.34 12.25 -3.29
CA VAL A 135 -12.63 13.66 -3.56
C VAL A 135 -11.50 14.25 -4.38
N LYS A 136 -11.84 14.81 -5.55
CA LYS A 136 -10.89 15.52 -6.41
C LYS A 136 -11.32 16.98 -6.59
N ILE A 137 -10.43 17.91 -6.28
CA ILE A 137 -10.62 19.36 -6.45
C ILE A 137 -9.59 19.85 -7.45
N MET A 138 -10.04 20.46 -8.54
CA MET A 138 -9.18 20.87 -9.65
C MET A 138 -9.49 22.28 -10.13
N ASN A 139 -8.46 23.04 -10.46
CA ASN A 139 -8.59 24.36 -11.11
C ASN A 139 -9.54 25.29 -10.34
N SER A 140 -9.56 25.18 -9.01
CA SER A 140 -10.60 25.73 -8.15
C SER A 140 -10.03 26.75 -7.16
N ILE A 141 -10.94 27.43 -6.46
CA ILE A 141 -10.59 28.27 -5.31
C ILE A 141 -11.37 27.74 -4.12
N VAL A 142 -10.68 27.49 -3.01
CA VAL A 142 -11.31 27.19 -1.73
C VAL A 142 -10.91 28.28 -0.76
N ASP A 143 -11.90 28.98 -0.21
CA ASP A 143 -11.64 30.06 0.74
C ASP A 143 -12.66 30.11 1.89
N THR A 144 -12.29 30.80 2.96
CA THR A 144 -13.20 31.09 4.08
C THR A 144 -13.16 32.58 4.43
N SER A 145 -14.24 33.10 5.02
CA SER A 145 -14.30 34.50 5.48
C SER A 145 -13.22 34.80 6.53
N ASP A 146 -13.09 33.90 7.50
CA ASP A 146 -12.16 33.99 8.62
C ASP A 146 -11.75 32.59 9.08
N GLN A 147 -10.47 32.36 9.36
CA GLN A 147 -10.03 31.04 9.83
C GLN A 147 -10.18 30.93 11.35
N LYS A 148 -11.33 30.44 11.79
CA LYS A 148 -11.59 30.12 13.21
C LYS A 148 -11.48 28.62 13.53
N ARG A 149 -11.36 27.77 12.50
CA ARG A 149 -11.28 26.31 12.62
C ARG A 149 -9.93 25.78 12.17
N TRP A 150 -9.49 24.72 12.83
CA TRP A 150 -8.24 24.01 12.54
C TRP A 150 -8.36 22.94 11.44
N ASP A 151 -9.57 22.54 11.07
CA ASP A 151 -9.85 21.53 10.04
C ASP A 151 -10.90 22.05 9.04
N THR A 152 -10.50 22.90 8.09
CA THR A 152 -11.40 23.44 7.05
C THR A 152 -11.82 22.35 6.07
N ILE A 153 -10.87 21.55 5.59
CA ILE A 153 -11.13 20.31 4.85
C ILE A 153 -10.72 19.16 5.74
N LYS A 154 -11.58 18.14 5.88
CA LYS A 154 -11.31 16.98 6.73
C LYS A 154 -11.57 15.66 6.00
N THR A 155 -10.60 14.74 6.09
CA THR A 155 -10.73 13.37 5.60
C THR A 155 -10.60 12.35 6.73
N TYR A 156 -11.37 11.27 6.64
CA TYR A 156 -11.34 10.12 7.55
C TYR A 156 -11.53 8.84 6.74
N GLN A 157 -10.51 7.98 6.60
CA GLN A 157 -10.56 6.84 5.68
C GLN A 157 -10.99 7.26 4.27
N ALA A 158 -10.38 8.31 3.71
CA ALA A 158 -10.75 8.85 2.40
C ALA A 158 -9.53 9.31 1.60
N ASN A 159 -9.71 9.47 0.30
CA ASN A 159 -8.70 9.99 -0.60
C ASN A 159 -9.07 11.39 -1.07
N LEU A 160 -8.15 12.33 -0.91
CA LEU A 160 -8.30 13.72 -1.33
C LEU A 160 -7.19 14.08 -2.31
N VAL A 161 -7.55 14.56 -3.49
CA VAL A 161 -6.63 15.06 -4.49
C VAL A 161 -6.98 16.52 -4.78
N ILE A 162 -6.01 17.42 -4.62
CA ILE A 162 -6.16 18.84 -4.93
C ILE A 162 -5.09 19.23 -5.97
N GLU A 163 -5.54 19.73 -7.12
CA GLU A 163 -4.68 20.10 -8.25
C GLU A 163 -4.98 21.52 -8.73
N ASN A 164 -3.94 22.30 -9.03
CA ASN A 164 -4.06 23.66 -9.61
C ASN A 164 -5.06 24.55 -8.84
N THR A 165 -5.00 24.55 -7.52
CA THR A 165 -6.05 25.14 -6.68
C THR A 165 -5.45 26.07 -5.65
N THR A 166 -6.09 27.22 -5.43
CA THR A 166 -5.71 28.17 -4.38
C THR A 166 -6.52 27.89 -3.12
N LEU A 167 -5.83 27.85 -1.99
CA LEU A 167 -6.37 27.62 -0.65
C LEU A 167 -6.15 28.87 0.21
N ASP A 168 -7.19 29.64 0.46
CA ASP A 168 -7.10 30.86 1.28
C ASP A 168 -7.82 30.67 2.62
N LYS A 169 -7.07 30.74 3.74
CA LYS A 169 -7.61 30.46 5.08
C LYS A 169 -8.20 29.05 5.19
N VAL A 170 -7.56 28.08 4.55
CA VAL A 170 -8.01 26.67 4.50
C VAL A 170 -6.94 25.77 5.08
N ALA A 171 -7.26 25.11 6.21
CA ALA A 171 -6.45 24.03 6.76
C ALA A 171 -6.98 22.66 6.30
N ILE A 172 -6.07 21.73 6.04
CA ILE A 172 -6.37 20.35 5.63
C ILE A 172 -6.03 19.40 6.76
N TRP A 173 -7.03 18.65 7.22
CA TRP A 173 -6.90 17.60 8.21
C TRP A 173 -7.05 16.22 7.57
N VAL A 174 -5.98 15.44 7.58
CA VAL A 174 -5.89 14.11 6.97
C VAL A 174 -5.80 13.09 8.08
N SER A 175 -6.83 12.25 8.26
CA SER A 175 -6.87 11.30 9.37
C SER A 175 -7.27 9.89 9.01
N GLU A 176 -6.79 8.93 9.79
CA GLU A 176 -7.21 7.52 9.78
C GLU A 176 -7.18 6.86 8.41
N ASN A 177 -6.01 6.39 7.98
CA ASN A 177 -5.81 5.71 6.69
C ASN A 177 -6.31 6.54 5.50
N SER A 178 -6.25 7.88 5.61
CA SER A 178 -6.54 8.76 4.47
C SER A 178 -5.27 9.00 3.66
N ASN A 179 -5.45 9.27 2.36
CA ASN A 179 -4.38 9.76 1.50
C ASN A 179 -4.74 11.15 0.99
N CYS A 180 -3.78 12.07 0.99
CA CYS A 180 -3.94 13.43 0.49
C CYS A 180 -2.83 13.74 -0.51
N LYS A 181 -3.18 14.15 -1.73
CA LYS A 181 -2.22 14.61 -2.74
C LYS A 181 -2.50 16.06 -3.12
N LEU A 182 -1.48 16.91 -2.99
CA LEU A 182 -1.50 18.33 -3.35
C LEU A 182 -0.53 18.54 -4.50
N THR A 183 -1.00 19.05 -5.64
CA THR A 183 -0.15 19.33 -6.80
C THR A 183 -0.44 20.71 -7.37
N ARG A 184 0.59 21.57 -7.43
CA ARG A 184 0.43 22.99 -7.83
C ARG A 184 -0.66 23.69 -7.01
N VAL A 185 -0.54 23.55 -5.70
CA VAL A 185 -1.43 24.15 -4.69
C VAL A 185 -0.72 25.32 -4.04
N GLU A 186 -1.44 26.42 -3.86
CA GLU A 186 -0.95 27.58 -3.12
C GLU A 186 -1.84 27.83 -1.91
N SER A 187 -1.29 27.70 -0.70
CA SER A 187 -2.00 28.09 0.52
C SER A 187 -1.64 29.51 0.95
N SER A 188 -2.55 30.20 1.63
CA SER A 188 -2.29 31.55 2.17
C SER A 188 -3.24 31.90 3.31
N ARG A 189 -2.84 32.91 4.09
CA ARG A 189 -3.50 33.54 5.22
C ARG A 189 -3.98 32.56 6.29
N ILE A 190 -3.27 31.45 6.48
CA ILE A 190 -3.64 30.44 7.47
C ILE A 190 -3.29 30.95 8.88
N ARG A 191 -4.19 30.80 9.86
CA ARG A 191 -4.08 31.35 11.22
C ARG A 191 -4.31 30.29 12.28
N SER A 192 -3.53 30.33 13.35
CA SER A 192 -3.76 29.58 14.60
C SER A 192 -3.96 28.07 14.42
N THR A 193 -3.37 27.48 13.37
CA THR A 193 -3.38 26.04 13.10
C THR A 193 -2.37 25.70 12.00
N ASN A 194 -2.26 24.41 11.64
CA ASN A 194 -1.42 23.89 10.58
C ASN A 194 -2.11 24.04 9.21
N ALA A 195 -1.32 24.29 8.15
CA ALA A 195 -1.85 24.23 6.80
C ALA A 195 -2.24 22.79 6.42
N VAL A 196 -1.39 21.84 6.83
CA VAL A 196 -1.66 20.41 6.71
C VAL A 196 -1.40 19.73 8.05
N TYR A 197 -2.40 19.02 8.56
CA TYR A 197 -2.27 18.16 9.72
C TYR A 197 -2.58 16.72 9.32
N ALA A 198 -1.63 15.80 9.52
CA ALA A 198 -1.79 14.39 9.20
C ALA A 198 -1.65 13.51 10.44
N ILE A 199 -2.61 12.61 10.64
CA ILE A 199 -2.56 11.59 11.68
C ILE A 199 -2.90 10.20 11.11
N ARG A 200 -2.01 9.22 11.32
CA ARG A 200 -2.17 7.85 10.79
C ARG A 200 -2.52 7.83 9.30
N SER A 201 -1.85 8.65 8.50
CA SER A 201 -2.22 8.95 7.11
C SER A 201 -1.00 9.23 6.22
N ASN A 202 -1.23 9.33 4.90
CA ASN A 202 -0.19 9.64 3.93
C ASN A 202 -0.49 10.96 3.20
N VAL A 203 0.55 11.77 3.00
CA VAL A 203 0.47 13.05 2.30
C VAL A 203 1.54 13.13 1.21
N GLU A 204 1.15 13.59 0.03
CA GLU A 204 2.04 13.93 -1.08
C GLU A 204 1.88 15.41 -1.45
N ILE A 205 2.99 16.14 -1.58
CA ILE A 205 3.02 17.56 -1.98
C ILE A 205 3.99 17.71 -3.15
N GLU A 206 3.51 18.22 -4.28
CA GLU A 206 4.32 18.37 -5.49
C GLU A 206 4.13 19.75 -6.10
N ASP A 207 5.24 20.41 -6.46
CA ASP A 207 5.26 21.70 -7.16
C ASP A 207 4.34 22.75 -6.50
N SER A 208 4.29 22.77 -5.17
CA SER A 208 3.30 23.52 -4.39
C SER A 208 3.95 24.51 -3.42
N LYS A 209 3.20 25.55 -3.05
CA LYS A 209 3.59 26.52 -2.03
C LYS A 209 2.63 26.42 -0.87
N ILE A 210 3.03 25.69 0.17
CA ILE A 210 2.26 25.50 1.39
C ILE A 210 2.88 26.36 2.48
N ILE A 211 2.17 27.42 2.84
CA ILE A 211 2.62 28.43 3.81
C ILE A 211 1.56 28.68 4.88
N ASN A 212 2.04 29.15 6.03
CA ASN A 212 1.25 29.53 7.18
C ASN A 212 1.63 30.96 7.57
N ASP A 213 1.00 31.95 6.94
CA ASP A 213 1.40 33.37 6.97
C ASP A 213 0.40 34.30 7.67
N GLY A 214 -0.54 33.74 8.43
CA GLY A 214 -1.50 34.52 9.22
C GLY A 214 -0.87 35.11 10.48
N ILE A 215 -0.98 36.43 10.61
CA ILE A 215 -0.47 37.21 11.74
C ILE A 215 -1.52 37.17 12.86
N ASP A 216 -1.41 36.26 13.83
CA ASP A 216 -2.12 36.34 15.12
C ASP A 216 -1.22 35.77 16.25
N GLY A 217 -0.93 36.61 17.24
CA GLY A 217 0.25 36.51 18.12
C GLY A 217 0.13 35.71 19.42
N GLU A 218 -0.55 34.56 19.44
CA GLU A 218 -0.62 33.76 20.69
C GLU A 218 -0.24 32.27 20.55
N ASN A 219 -0.52 31.59 19.42
CA ASN A 219 -0.20 30.18 19.24
C ASN A 219 0.45 29.92 17.88
N LYS A 220 1.69 29.42 17.92
CA LYS A 220 2.50 29.09 16.74
C LYS A 220 2.32 27.61 16.40
N TYR A 221 1.83 27.32 15.19
CA TYR A 221 1.58 25.95 14.72
C TYR A 221 2.39 25.66 13.48
N PRO A 222 3.00 24.46 13.37
CA PRO A 222 3.80 24.15 12.21
C PRO A 222 3.01 24.20 10.92
N THR A 223 3.65 24.55 9.81
CA THR A 223 2.94 24.60 8.52
C THR A 223 2.41 23.22 8.14
N VAL A 224 3.23 22.18 8.33
CA VAL A 224 2.87 20.78 8.17
C VAL A 224 3.19 20.02 9.46
N PHE A 225 2.19 19.32 10.00
CA PHE A 225 2.34 18.48 11.20
C PHE A 225 2.02 17.03 10.90
N LEU A 226 2.93 16.13 11.24
CA LEU A 226 2.78 14.69 11.03
C LEU A 226 2.82 13.95 12.36
N ASN A 227 1.85 13.05 12.55
CA ASN A 227 1.78 12.14 13.69
C ASN A 227 1.45 10.73 13.20
N GLN A 228 2.34 9.77 13.43
CA GLN A 228 2.23 8.41 12.86
C GLN A 228 1.90 8.43 11.36
N SER A 229 2.48 9.39 10.61
CA SER A 229 2.10 9.68 9.22
C SER A 229 3.31 9.79 8.31
N SER A 230 3.08 9.67 7.00
CA SER A 230 4.12 9.87 6.00
C SER A 230 3.86 11.14 5.18
N LEU A 231 4.93 11.85 4.84
CA LEU A 231 4.94 12.96 3.89
C LEU A 231 6.00 12.70 2.82
N LYS A 232 5.61 12.82 1.56
CA LYS A 232 6.53 12.95 0.43
C LYS A 232 6.35 14.31 -0.20
N SER A 233 7.42 15.09 -0.31
CA SER A 233 7.40 16.40 -0.95
C SER A 233 8.44 16.51 -2.05
N ARG A 234 8.08 17.22 -3.13
CA ARG A 234 9.06 17.61 -4.15
C ARG A 234 8.80 19.01 -4.71
N ASN A 235 9.89 19.71 -5.06
CA ASN A 235 9.87 21.02 -5.71
C ASN A 235 8.92 22.02 -5.04
N SER A 236 8.76 21.93 -3.72
CA SER A 236 7.74 22.68 -2.99
C SER A 236 8.35 23.63 -1.98
N THR A 237 7.61 24.68 -1.64
CA THR A 237 7.93 25.59 -0.54
C THR A 237 7.06 25.24 0.65
N LEU A 238 7.69 24.88 1.77
CA LEU A 238 7.03 24.50 3.02
C LEU A 238 7.39 25.51 4.11
N GLY A 239 6.42 26.37 4.43
CA GLY A 239 6.53 27.43 5.45
C GLY A 239 7.24 28.70 4.96
N ASN A 240 7.08 29.80 5.71
CA ASN A 240 7.54 31.13 5.28
C ASN A 240 7.65 32.19 6.39
N GLN A 241 7.69 31.84 7.68
CA GLN A 241 7.75 32.83 8.77
C GLN A 241 8.74 32.45 9.88
N ASP A 242 9.36 33.50 10.45
CA ASP A 242 10.16 33.44 11.66
C ASP A 242 9.37 32.85 12.83
N GLU A 243 10.10 32.12 13.69
CA GLU A 243 9.63 31.54 14.94
C GLU A 243 8.72 30.28 14.90
N VAL A 244 8.25 29.78 13.75
CA VAL A 244 7.40 28.57 13.67
C VAL A 244 8.06 27.44 12.88
N GLU A 245 8.00 26.21 13.40
CA GLU A 245 8.40 25.01 12.66
C GLU A 245 7.63 24.94 11.33
N SER A 246 8.27 24.60 10.22
CA SER A 246 7.53 24.45 8.95
C SER A 246 7.07 23.03 8.75
N VAL A 247 7.95 22.08 9.02
CA VAL A 247 7.61 20.66 8.99
C VAL A 247 7.97 20.08 10.34
N HIS A 248 6.95 19.55 11.02
CA HIS A 248 7.08 18.93 12.33
C HIS A 248 6.63 17.49 12.26
N LEU A 249 7.48 16.57 12.74
CA LEU A 249 7.22 15.14 12.77
C LEU A 249 7.24 14.60 14.19
N GLU A 250 6.22 13.83 14.57
CA GLU A 250 6.24 13.05 15.80
C GLU A 250 5.80 11.59 15.61
N LYS A 251 6.13 10.76 16.60
CA LYS A 251 5.56 9.42 16.79
C LYS A 251 5.72 8.52 15.56
N HIS A 252 6.96 8.26 15.17
CA HIS A 252 7.30 7.38 14.04
C HIS A 252 6.77 7.89 12.69
N SER A 253 6.71 9.22 12.54
CA SER A 253 6.40 9.82 11.24
C SER A 253 7.61 9.79 10.31
N VAL A 254 7.37 9.86 9.01
CA VAL A 254 8.41 9.84 7.97
C VAL A 254 8.24 11.02 7.03
N PHE A 255 9.31 11.73 6.72
CA PHE A 255 9.33 12.78 5.71
C PHE A 255 10.43 12.51 4.68
N GLU A 256 10.02 12.38 3.41
CA GLU A 256 10.91 12.35 2.25
C GLU A 256 10.78 13.66 1.47
N SER A 257 11.86 14.42 1.39
CA SER A 257 11.93 15.70 0.68
C SER A 257 12.86 15.60 -0.53
N ASN A 258 12.45 16.18 -1.66
CA ASN A 258 13.27 16.29 -2.86
C ASN A 258 13.19 17.69 -3.46
N ASN A 259 14.29 18.44 -3.43
CA ASN A 259 14.36 19.78 -4.01
C ASN A 259 13.30 20.74 -3.43
N ASP A 260 12.97 20.57 -2.14
CA ASP A 260 12.07 21.48 -1.44
C ASP A 260 12.84 22.63 -0.78
N TYR A 261 12.15 23.76 -0.62
CA TYR A 261 12.54 24.83 0.28
C TYR A 261 11.73 24.70 1.57
N ILE A 262 12.40 24.56 2.71
CA ILE A 262 11.79 24.34 4.03
C ILE A 262 12.31 25.41 4.98
N TYR A 263 11.44 26.10 5.73
CA TYR A 263 11.93 27.13 6.64
C TYR A 263 12.61 26.55 7.89
N LYS A 264 11.88 25.71 8.63
CA LYS A 264 12.33 24.98 9.83
C LYS A 264 11.84 23.53 9.76
N LEU A 265 12.71 22.57 10.05
CA LEU A 265 12.39 21.15 10.06
C LEU A 265 12.73 20.55 11.42
N ALA A 266 11.74 19.96 12.07
CA ALA A 266 11.92 19.31 13.38
C ALA A 266 11.31 17.90 13.38
N ALA A 267 12.07 16.93 13.89
CA ALA A 267 11.64 15.55 14.02
C ALA A 267 11.85 15.00 15.42
N TYR A 268 10.80 14.39 15.96
CA TYR A 268 10.70 13.79 17.28
C TYR A 268 10.32 12.32 17.14
N SER A 269 11.20 11.40 17.54
CA SER A 269 11.02 9.95 17.35
C SER A 269 10.59 9.57 15.93
N SER A 270 11.18 10.22 14.92
CA SER A 270 10.72 10.19 13.53
C SER A 270 11.89 10.12 12.54
N GLN A 271 11.58 9.94 11.25
CA GLN A 271 12.57 9.73 10.20
C GLN A 271 12.50 10.82 9.13
N VAL A 272 13.67 11.32 8.70
CA VAL A 272 13.81 12.37 7.70
C VAL A 272 14.78 11.95 6.60
N PHE A 273 14.37 12.09 5.34
CA PHE A 273 15.18 11.84 4.16
C PHE A 273 15.17 13.09 3.27
N LEU A 274 16.33 13.72 3.09
CA LEU A 274 16.48 14.96 2.32
C LEU A 274 17.33 14.73 1.08
N SER A 275 16.81 15.13 -0.09
CA SER A 275 17.54 15.11 -1.36
C SER A 275 17.54 16.50 -1.96
N ASN A 276 18.68 17.20 -1.90
CA ASN A 276 18.84 18.56 -2.42
C ASN A 276 17.85 19.56 -1.79
N ALA A 277 17.54 19.41 -0.50
CA ALA A 277 16.65 20.33 0.19
C ALA A 277 17.38 21.62 0.57
N THR A 278 16.68 22.74 0.54
CA THR A 278 17.13 24.00 1.16
C THR A 278 16.39 24.19 2.47
N ILE A 279 17.12 24.37 3.57
CA ILE A 279 16.57 24.66 4.89
C ILE A 279 16.97 26.07 5.30
N GLN A 280 16.01 26.96 5.54
CA GLN A 280 16.34 28.36 5.82
C GLN A 280 16.98 28.56 7.21
N LEU A 281 16.54 27.85 8.25
CA LEU A 281 16.98 28.11 9.62
C LEU A 281 17.56 26.87 10.31
N ILE A 282 16.75 25.84 10.57
CA ILE A 282 17.17 24.69 11.40
C ILE A 282 16.64 23.35 10.90
N LEU A 283 17.53 22.35 10.96
CA LEU A 283 17.25 20.92 10.97
C LEU A 283 17.46 20.37 12.38
N LEU A 284 16.36 20.04 13.06
CA LEU A 284 16.33 19.48 14.40
C LEU A 284 15.92 17.99 14.37
N LEU A 285 16.77 17.12 14.92
CA LEU A 285 16.43 15.74 15.26
C LEU A 285 16.57 15.51 16.76
N THR A 286 15.51 15.01 17.40
CA THR A 286 15.48 14.69 18.84
C THR A 286 14.64 13.44 19.11
N ASN A 287 14.70 12.92 20.34
CA ASN A 287 13.97 11.77 20.84
C ASN A 287 14.17 10.51 19.97
N ARG A 288 15.43 10.11 19.75
CA ARG A 288 15.80 8.94 18.92
C ARG A 288 15.28 9.05 17.48
N SER A 289 15.34 10.25 16.92
CA SER A 289 15.03 10.45 15.49
C SER A 289 16.19 10.03 14.61
N SER A 290 15.91 9.77 13.32
CA SER A 290 16.94 9.45 12.34
C SER A 290 16.82 10.33 11.10
N GLY A 291 17.95 10.78 10.57
CA GLY A 291 18.02 11.62 9.39
C GLY A 291 19.08 11.16 8.41
N TYR A 292 18.75 11.23 7.13
CA TYR A 292 19.69 11.08 6.02
C TYR A 292 19.51 12.25 5.06
N ALA A 293 20.59 12.93 4.72
CA ALA A 293 20.60 13.97 3.69
C ALA A 293 21.65 13.69 2.62
N ASN A 294 21.22 13.59 1.36
CA ASN A 294 22.15 13.50 0.23
C ASN A 294 22.81 14.87 -0.03
N SER A 295 22.05 15.94 0.07
CA SER A 295 22.55 17.32 0.08
C SER A 295 21.52 18.19 0.79
N VAL A 296 21.99 19.09 1.65
CA VAL A 296 21.16 20.10 2.30
C VAL A 296 21.88 21.45 2.27
N HIS A 297 21.15 22.50 1.92
CA HIS A 297 21.67 23.86 1.84
C HIS A 297 21.02 24.74 2.91
N PHE A 298 21.83 25.44 3.70
CA PHE A 298 21.41 26.43 4.68
C PHE A 298 21.75 27.84 4.21
N ASN A 299 20.72 28.65 4.00
CA ASN A 299 20.84 30.03 3.53
C ASN A 299 21.25 30.98 4.67
N GLU A 300 21.76 32.16 4.32
CA GLU A 300 22.06 33.23 5.27
C GLU A 300 20.79 33.74 5.96
N HIS A 301 20.85 33.97 7.28
CA HIS A 301 19.76 34.49 8.09
C HIS A 301 20.24 35.34 9.27
N SER A 302 19.45 36.34 9.68
CA SER A 302 19.84 37.25 10.77
C SER A 302 19.73 36.66 12.19
N GLU A 303 19.20 35.45 12.34
CA GLU A 303 18.97 34.82 13.64
C GLU A 303 20.21 34.05 14.13
N SER A 304 20.52 34.07 15.42
CA SER A 304 21.62 33.26 15.99
C SER A 304 21.13 31.82 16.31
N ILE A 305 20.61 31.11 15.30
CA ILE A 305 20.05 29.76 15.43
C ILE A 305 20.98 28.72 14.81
N ILE A 306 21.20 27.62 15.54
CA ILE A 306 21.98 26.48 15.07
C ILE A 306 21.31 25.86 13.84
N ASN A 307 22.05 25.71 12.75
CA ASN A 307 21.51 25.14 11.52
C ASN A 307 21.21 23.64 11.64
N ILE A 308 22.11 22.87 12.26
CA ILE A 308 21.95 21.43 12.45
C ILE A 308 22.03 21.11 13.93
N LEU A 309 20.93 20.62 14.50
CA LEU A 309 20.86 20.16 15.88
C LEU A 309 20.38 18.71 15.93
N SER A 310 21.28 17.79 16.32
CA SER A 310 20.94 16.40 16.59
C SER A 310 21.12 16.12 18.09
N THR A 311 20.08 15.66 18.77
CA THR A 311 20.09 15.45 20.22
C THR A 311 19.31 14.20 20.63
N ASP A 312 19.43 13.79 21.89
CA ASP A 312 18.65 12.74 22.56
C ASP A 312 18.70 11.42 21.79
N GLU A 313 19.92 10.87 21.66
CA GLU A 313 20.21 9.61 20.97
C GLU A 313 19.79 9.59 19.48
N SER A 314 19.58 10.75 18.87
CA SER A 314 19.23 10.84 17.44
C SER A 314 20.44 10.61 16.54
N VAL A 315 20.21 10.11 15.32
CA VAL A 315 21.26 9.78 14.35
C VAL A 315 21.06 10.59 13.07
N LEU A 316 22.09 11.30 12.63
CA LEU A 316 22.06 12.10 11.41
C LEU A 316 23.24 11.76 10.50
N TYR A 317 22.99 11.50 9.23
CA TYR A 317 24.05 11.38 8.23
C TYR A 317 23.80 12.34 7.06
N ILE A 318 24.81 13.14 6.73
CA ILE A 318 24.75 14.13 5.66
C ILE A 318 25.93 13.92 4.73
N LYS A 319 25.66 13.69 3.45
CA LYS A 319 26.75 13.61 2.45
C LYS A 319 27.32 14.98 2.09
N ASN A 320 26.46 15.98 1.93
CA ASN A 320 26.90 17.34 1.64
C ASN A 320 26.05 18.36 2.42
N ALA A 321 26.68 19.15 3.27
CA ALA A 321 26.07 20.29 3.93
C ALA A 321 26.65 21.58 3.33
N VAL A 322 25.80 22.44 2.79
CA VAL A 322 26.19 23.74 2.26
C VAL A 322 25.71 24.82 3.23
N PHE A 323 26.57 25.75 3.61
CA PHE A 323 26.23 26.89 4.46
C PHE A 323 26.54 28.20 3.73
N GLU A 324 25.74 29.23 3.99
CA GLU A 324 25.99 30.60 3.51
C GLU A 324 26.51 31.55 4.59
N GLU A 325 26.46 31.15 5.87
CA GLU A 325 26.97 31.94 7.00
C GLU A 325 27.63 31.10 8.11
N ILE A 326 28.35 31.78 9.00
CA ILE A 326 28.96 31.18 10.19
C ILE A 326 28.09 31.51 11.41
N ILE A 327 27.71 30.46 12.14
CA ILE A 327 26.91 30.54 13.36
C ILE A 327 27.70 29.84 14.47
N ASP A 328 27.62 30.32 15.71
CA ASP A 328 28.31 29.69 16.85
C ASP A 328 27.36 28.84 17.70
N PRO A 329 27.26 27.51 17.48
CA PRO A 329 27.80 26.73 16.35
C PRO A 329 26.79 26.58 15.19
N ASN A 330 27.27 26.28 13.98
CA ASN A 330 26.43 25.85 12.85
C ASN A 330 25.88 24.43 13.08
N VAL A 331 26.71 23.54 13.65
CA VAL A 331 26.35 22.14 13.93
C VAL A 331 26.54 21.83 15.40
N ARG A 332 25.49 21.31 16.04
CA ARG A 332 25.56 20.78 17.40
C ARG A 332 25.04 19.35 17.45
N VAL A 333 25.82 18.47 18.05
CA VAL A 333 25.42 17.11 18.41
C VAL A 333 25.44 16.98 19.94
N ASP A 334 24.30 16.66 20.55
CA ASP A 334 24.13 16.70 22.00
C ASP A 334 23.46 15.42 22.55
N ASN A 335 23.49 15.20 23.87
CA ASN A 335 22.78 14.13 24.58
C ASN A 335 22.86 12.76 23.88
N GLU A 336 24.07 12.19 23.80
CA GLU A 336 24.35 10.86 23.20
C GLU A 336 23.92 10.70 21.72
N ALA A 337 23.58 11.79 21.03
CA ALA A 337 23.28 11.75 19.61
C ALA A 337 24.54 11.50 18.75
N PHE A 338 24.34 11.05 17.52
CA PHE A 338 25.39 10.85 16.54
C PHE A 338 25.10 11.67 15.27
N ALA A 339 26.09 12.38 14.76
CA ALA A 339 26.04 12.91 13.41
C ALA A 339 27.33 12.63 12.63
N ALA A 340 27.18 12.33 11.34
CA ALA A 340 28.29 12.22 10.41
C ALA A 340 28.04 13.10 9.18
N ILE A 341 29.02 13.90 8.82
CA ILE A 341 28.99 14.80 7.66
C ILE A 341 30.19 14.48 6.78
N ASP A 342 29.97 14.06 5.53
CA ASP A 342 31.07 13.71 4.62
C ASP A 342 31.73 14.95 4.02
N LYS A 343 30.93 15.95 3.64
CA LYS A 343 31.40 17.17 2.98
C LYS A 343 30.68 18.40 3.50
N ILE A 344 31.45 19.47 3.70
CA ILE A 344 30.96 20.81 4.01
C ILE A 344 31.40 21.75 2.89
N ASP A 345 30.47 22.54 2.36
CA ASP A 345 30.74 23.67 1.47
C ASP A 345 30.31 24.96 2.18
N PHE A 346 31.12 26.02 2.07
CA PHE A 346 30.77 27.36 2.56
C PHE A 346 30.79 28.33 1.38
N VAL A 347 29.63 28.89 1.01
CA VAL A 347 29.43 29.61 -0.27
C VAL A 347 30.38 30.79 -0.45
N ASN A 348 30.71 31.50 0.64
CA ASN A 348 31.52 32.71 0.61
C ASN A 348 32.78 32.65 1.49
N GLY A 349 33.29 31.46 1.80
CA GLY A 349 34.50 31.33 2.63
C GLY A 349 35.11 29.94 2.65
N ASN A 350 35.92 29.66 3.67
CA ASN A 350 36.55 28.35 3.83
C ASN A 350 35.62 27.39 4.60
N PRO A 351 35.34 26.18 4.12
CA PRO A 351 34.59 25.16 4.88
C PRO A 351 35.11 24.91 6.30
N ASP A 352 36.40 25.11 6.55
CA ASP A 352 37.01 24.95 7.89
C ASP A 352 36.54 26.02 8.90
N ASP A 353 35.93 27.11 8.43
CA ASP A 353 35.40 28.18 9.29
C ASP A 353 34.03 27.82 9.90
N ILE A 354 33.39 26.74 9.42
CA ILE A 354 32.09 26.28 9.94
C ILE A 354 32.26 25.71 11.35
N LEU A 355 31.53 26.28 12.30
CA LEU A 355 31.67 25.94 13.72
C LEU A 355 30.81 24.73 14.06
N MET A 356 31.44 23.72 14.65
CA MET A 356 30.82 22.45 15.00
C MET A 356 31.16 22.04 16.41
N GLU A 357 30.19 21.53 17.16
CA GLU A 357 30.43 21.05 18.52
C GLU A 357 29.67 19.76 18.86
N ALA A 358 30.25 19.00 19.80
CA ALA A 358 29.63 17.82 20.39
C ALA A 358 29.60 17.97 21.92
N LYS A 359 28.43 17.72 22.54
CA LYS A 359 28.16 17.90 23.97
C LYS A 359 27.46 16.69 24.57
N ASN A 360 27.57 16.52 25.89
CA ASN A 360 26.87 15.51 26.69
C ASN A 360 26.83 14.10 26.04
N GLY A 361 28.01 13.60 25.64
CA GLY A 361 28.15 12.26 25.02
C GLY A 361 27.84 12.19 23.52
N GLY A 362 27.37 13.29 22.93
CA GLY A 362 27.19 13.43 21.49
C GLY A 362 28.49 13.15 20.72
N LYS A 363 28.35 12.56 19.52
CA LYS A 363 29.45 12.18 18.65
C LYS A 363 29.26 12.78 17.27
N LEU A 364 30.19 13.63 16.86
CA LEU A 364 30.22 14.22 15.53
C LEU A 364 31.44 13.70 14.77
N VAL A 365 31.22 13.21 13.56
CA VAL A 365 32.28 12.83 12.60
C VAL A 365 32.19 13.74 11.39
N TYR A 366 33.29 14.38 11.03
CA TYR A 366 33.43 15.15 9.80
C TYR A 366 34.70 14.69 9.09
N ASP A 367 34.59 14.18 7.87
CA ASP A 367 35.72 13.70 7.06
C ASP A 367 36.41 14.87 6.34
N GLY A 368 36.99 15.77 7.12
CA GLY A 368 37.59 17.01 6.66
C GLY A 368 39.09 16.96 6.35
N GLN A 369 39.64 15.93 5.68
CA GLN A 369 41.06 15.97 5.22
C GLN A 369 41.38 15.25 3.90
N ARG A 370 41.76 16.05 2.89
CA ARG A 370 43.00 15.85 2.13
C ARG A 370 43.72 17.19 1.99
N ASP A 371 44.66 17.47 2.91
CA ASP A 371 46.00 17.99 2.62
C ASP A 371 46.71 18.45 3.91
N GLN A 372 47.28 17.51 4.66
CA GLN A 372 48.49 17.77 5.45
C GLN A 372 49.45 16.58 5.32
N LYS A 373 50.35 16.69 4.33
CA LYS A 373 51.58 15.89 4.28
C LYS A 373 52.47 16.29 5.46
N SER A 374 52.77 15.32 6.30
CA SER A 374 53.89 15.35 7.22
C SER A 374 55.19 15.53 6.41
N THR A 375 55.96 16.51 6.85
CA THR A 375 57.37 16.74 6.51
C THR A 375 58.21 15.49 6.74
N SER A 376 58.83 15.00 5.69
CA SER A 376 60.24 14.58 5.75
C SER A 376 60.92 14.92 4.43
N GLU A 377 62.00 15.67 4.58
CA GLU A 377 62.90 16.15 3.55
C GLU A 377 63.60 14.99 2.84
N ASN A 378 63.62 15.01 1.51
CA ASN A 378 64.86 15.07 0.73
C ASN A 378 64.53 15.36 -0.73
N GLU A 379 65.15 16.43 -1.22
CA GLU A 379 65.20 16.83 -2.62
C GLU A 379 65.95 15.79 -3.45
N GLU A 380 65.45 15.47 -4.64
CA GLU A 380 66.13 15.80 -5.90
C GLU A 380 65.24 15.53 -7.11
N SER A 381 65.47 16.36 -8.12
CA SER A 381 64.67 16.63 -9.31
C SER A 381 64.73 15.58 -10.44
N VAL A 382 63.74 15.68 -11.32
CA VAL A 382 63.74 15.45 -12.80
C VAL A 382 62.86 14.30 -13.29
N GLY A 383 61.86 14.68 -14.11
CA GLY A 383 61.54 13.96 -15.34
C GLY A 383 60.30 13.07 -15.34
N ASP A 384 59.20 13.63 -15.84
CA ASP A 384 58.34 13.04 -16.87
C ASP A 384 57.87 11.58 -16.68
N THR A 385 56.60 11.39 -16.35
CA THR A 385 55.65 10.63 -17.21
C THR A 385 54.27 10.54 -16.56
N ASP A 386 53.30 11.12 -17.26
CA ASP A 386 51.89 10.74 -17.23
C ASP A 386 51.71 9.21 -17.27
N ASN A 387 50.70 8.70 -16.53
CA ASN A 387 50.08 7.34 -16.57
C ASN A 387 50.14 6.47 -15.29
N LYS A 388 49.74 6.97 -14.11
CA LYS A 388 49.47 6.05 -12.97
C LYS A 388 48.20 6.24 -12.14
N THR A 389 47.39 7.29 -12.34
CA THR A 389 46.26 7.56 -11.42
C THR A 389 44.92 6.90 -11.80
N GLN A 390 44.82 6.18 -12.92
CA GLN A 390 43.56 5.56 -13.36
C GLN A 390 43.33 4.10 -12.91
N SER A 391 44.28 3.46 -12.22
CA SER A 391 44.19 2.02 -11.91
C SER A 391 43.65 1.68 -10.52
N GLU A 392 43.62 2.61 -9.56
CA GLU A 392 43.26 2.31 -8.16
C GLU A 392 41.75 2.37 -7.87
N ASP A 393 41.00 3.36 -8.39
CA ASP A 393 39.55 3.49 -8.13
C ASP A 393 38.69 2.40 -8.78
N SER A 394 39.17 1.83 -9.88
CA SER A 394 38.47 0.75 -10.60
C SER A 394 38.41 -0.58 -9.83
N ASN A 395 39.27 -0.77 -8.82
CA ASN A 395 39.28 -1.99 -8.02
C ASN A 395 38.14 -1.99 -6.99
N VAL A 396 37.72 -0.82 -6.49
CA VAL A 396 36.77 -0.69 -5.37
C VAL A 396 35.38 -1.25 -5.71
N ALA A 397 34.83 -0.95 -6.88
CA ALA A 397 33.49 -1.44 -7.26
C ALA A 397 33.49 -2.94 -7.65
N LEU A 398 34.60 -3.43 -8.22
CA LEU A 398 34.84 -4.87 -8.43
C LEU A 398 35.03 -5.62 -7.10
N GLU A 399 35.67 -4.99 -6.12
CA GLU A 399 35.78 -5.52 -4.75
C GLU A 399 34.43 -5.57 -4.05
N LYS A 400 33.58 -4.54 -4.20
CA LYS A 400 32.18 -4.56 -3.74
C LYS A 400 31.41 -5.75 -4.34
N LEU A 401 31.54 -6.00 -5.65
CA LEU A 401 30.91 -7.17 -6.29
C LEU A 401 31.40 -8.49 -5.69
N ASN A 402 32.71 -8.61 -5.47
CA ASN A 402 33.32 -9.82 -4.90
C ASN A 402 32.93 -10.03 -3.43
N SER A 403 32.67 -8.96 -2.68
CA SER A 403 32.25 -9.03 -1.27
C SER A 403 30.81 -9.48 -1.07
N LEU A 404 29.97 -9.47 -2.12
CA LEU A 404 28.61 -10.01 -2.01
C LEU A 404 28.68 -11.50 -1.67
N ILE A 405 27.78 -11.98 -0.82
CA ILE A 405 27.67 -13.40 -0.48
C ILE A 405 26.94 -14.13 -1.62
N GLY A 406 27.41 -15.31 -2.02
CA GLY A 406 26.82 -16.11 -3.10
C GLY A 406 26.94 -15.46 -4.49
N LEU A 407 25.96 -15.68 -5.37
CA LEU A 407 25.88 -15.11 -6.73
C LEU A 407 27.07 -15.43 -7.65
N ASP A 408 27.76 -16.55 -7.47
CA ASP A 408 29.01 -16.85 -8.19
C ASP A 408 28.86 -16.80 -9.73
N LYS A 409 27.74 -17.32 -10.23
CA LYS A 409 27.39 -17.30 -11.64
C LYS A 409 27.21 -15.87 -12.16
N VAL A 410 26.44 -15.05 -11.45
CA VAL A 410 26.20 -13.64 -11.80
C VAL A 410 27.52 -12.87 -11.74
N LYS A 411 28.32 -13.04 -10.68
CA LYS A 411 29.63 -12.37 -10.54
C LYS A 411 30.54 -12.67 -11.73
N LYS A 412 30.58 -13.93 -12.18
CA LYS A 412 31.34 -14.33 -13.38
C LYS A 412 30.80 -13.64 -14.64
N GLN A 413 29.49 -13.69 -14.87
CA GLN A 413 28.84 -13.06 -16.03
C GLN A 413 29.07 -11.54 -16.05
N VAL A 414 28.96 -10.88 -14.90
CA VAL A 414 29.17 -9.43 -14.74
C VAL A 414 30.62 -9.07 -15.04
N LYS A 415 31.58 -9.87 -14.55
CA LYS A 415 33.01 -9.66 -14.86
C LYS A 415 33.31 -9.80 -16.34
N GLU A 416 32.74 -10.81 -17.01
CA GLU A 416 32.86 -11.00 -18.45
C GLU A 416 32.25 -9.82 -19.23
N PHE A 417 31.05 -9.38 -18.84
CA PHE A 417 30.35 -8.24 -19.43
C PHE A 417 31.14 -6.93 -19.27
N ILE A 418 31.62 -6.63 -18.07
CA ILE A 418 32.41 -5.43 -17.78
C ILE A 418 33.70 -5.44 -18.62
N ASN A 419 34.43 -6.56 -18.64
CA ASN A 419 35.68 -6.66 -19.39
C ASN A 419 35.48 -6.45 -20.89
N LEU A 420 34.40 -7.01 -21.46
CA LEU A 420 34.08 -6.82 -22.88
C LEU A 420 33.83 -5.34 -23.21
N ASN A 421 33.04 -4.65 -22.38
CA ASN A 421 32.72 -3.24 -22.60
C ASN A 421 33.94 -2.32 -22.42
N ILE A 422 34.81 -2.60 -21.44
CA ILE A 422 36.09 -1.88 -21.27
C ILE A 422 36.97 -2.03 -22.51
N ILE A 423 37.08 -3.24 -23.07
CA ILE A 423 37.89 -3.47 -24.27
C ILE A 423 37.27 -2.77 -25.49
N ASN A 424 35.94 -2.78 -25.63
CA ASN A 424 35.26 -2.05 -26.70
C ASN A 424 35.49 -0.53 -26.59
N GLN A 425 35.44 0.03 -25.38
CA GLN A 425 35.73 1.45 -25.15
C GLN A 425 37.16 1.81 -25.58
N LYS A 426 38.16 1.02 -25.17
CA LYS A 426 39.56 1.20 -25.60
C LYS A 426 39.75 1.08 -27.11
N ARG A 427 39.02 0.17 -27.76
CA ARG A 427 39.04 0.03 -29.23
C ARG A 427 38.45 1.27 -29.90
N LYS A 428 37.34 1.81 -29.38
CA LYS A 428 36.69 3.04 -29.86
C LYS A 428 37.62 4.24 -29.74
N GLU A 429 38.29 4.40 -28.61
CA GLU A 429 39.32 5.44 -28.37
C GLU A 429 40.49 5.36 -29.36
N GLN A 430 40.86 4.15 -29.79
CA GLN A 430 41.93 3.92 -30.76
C GLN A 430 41.44 3.89 -32.22
N GLY A 431 40.17 4.20 -32.49
CA GLY A 431 39.59 4.17 -33.83
C GLY A 431 39.50 2.77 -34.45
N LEU A 432 39.62 1.71 -33.65
CA LEU A 432 39.52 0.32 -34.08
C LEU A 432 38.05 -0.12 -34.12
N GLN A 433 37.71 -1.05 -35.01
CA GLN A 433 36.36 -1.61 -35.06
C GLN A 433 36.01 -2.33 -33.76
N VAL A 434 34.95 -1.90 -33.08
CA VAL A 434 34.43 -2.55 -31.87
C VAL A 434 33.67 -3.82 -32.22
N VAL A 435 33.62 -4.77 -31.30
CA VAL A 435 32.70 -5.90 -31.42
C VAL A 435 31.32 -5.36 -31.07
N ASN A 436 30.42 -5.27 -32.05
CA ASN A 436 29.14 -4.57 -31.91
C ASN A 436 28.17 -5.33 -30.98
N THR A 437 28.29 -5.13 -29.67
CA THR A 437 27.43 -5.74 -28.64
C THR A 437 26.64 -4.67 -27.91
N SER A 438 25.32 -4.80 -27.90
CA SER A 438 24.42 -3.98 -27.09
C SER A 438 24.74 -4.13 -25.58
N MET A 439 24.65 -3.05 -24.81
CA MET A 439 24.75 -3.08 -23.34
C MET A 439 23.45 -3.49 -22.66
N HIS A 440 22.32 -3.45 -23.38
CA HIS A 440 21.02 -3.77 -22.81
C HIS A 440 21.00 -5.20 -22.28
N SER A 441 20.40 -5.37 -21.10
CA SER A 441 20.57 -6.56 -20.29
C SER A 441 19.25 -7.06 -19.72
N LEU A 442 19.21 -8.36 -19.44
CA LEU A 442 18.08 -9.06 -18.84
C LEU A 442 18.51 -9.64 -17.50
N PHE A 443 17.83 -9.26 -16.42
CA PHE A 443 18.09 -9.77 -15.06
C PHE A 443 16.95 -10.71 -14.66
N LEU A 444 17.24 -12.01 -14.62
CA LEU A 444 16.28 -13.06 -14.32
C LEU A 444 16.48 -13.55 -12.89
N GLY A 445 15.44 -13.58 -12.07
CA GLY A 445 15.52 -14.22 -10.75
C GLY A 445 14.38 -13.82 -9.83
N ASN A 446 14.16 -14.60 -8.77
CA ASN A 446 13.10 -14.39 -7.79
C ASN A 446 13.31 -13.10 -6.96
N PRO A 447 12.33 -12.65 -6.16
CA PRO A 447 12.49 -11.48 -5.30
C PRO A 447 13.67 -11.65 -4.34
N GLY A 448 14.33 -10.54 -4.00
CA GLY A 448 15.40 -10.51 -3.00
C GLY A 448 16.72 -11.20 -3.39
N THR A 449 16.89 -11.62 -4.66
CA THR A 449 18.16 -12.21 -5.14
C THR A 449 19.29 -11.19 -5.36
N GLY A 450 19.03 -9.88 -5.23
CA GLY A 450 20.05 -8.83 -5.34
C GLY A 450 20.19 -8.16 -6.72
N LYS A 451 19.19 -8.31 -7.60
CA LYS A 451 19.14 -7.70 -8.94
C LYS A 451 19.48 -6.20 -8.95
N THR A 452 18.75 -5.39 -8.17
CA THR A 452 18.96 -3.94 -8.10
C THR A 452 20.33 -3.59 -7.51
N THR A 453 20.81 -4.35 -6.52
CA THR A 453 22.14 -4.16 -5.92
C THR A 453 23.25 -4.35 -6.96
N VAL A 454 23.18 -5.43 -7.74
CA VAL A 454 24.17 -5.71 -8.81
C VAL A 454 24.08 -4.68 -9.94
N ALA A 455 22.88 -4.21 -10.30
CA ALA A 455 22.72 -3.15 -11.31
C ALA A 455 23.46 -1.86 -10.94
N ARG A 456 23.38 -1.44 -9.67
CA ARG A 456 24.11 -0.28 -9.15
C ARG A 456 25.62 -0.47 -9.20
N ILE A 457 26.11 -1.66 -8.81
CA ILE A 457 27.54 -1.97 -8.89
C ILE A 457 28.03 -1.95 -10.34
N ILE A 458 27.25 -2.47 -11.29
CA ILE A 458 27.58 -2.38 -12.72
C ILE A 458 27.66 -0.92 -13.16
N GLY A 459 26.69 -0.07 -12.76
CA GLY A 459 26.71 1.37 -13.04
C GLY A 459 27.99 2.04 -12.55
N ASP A 460 28.35 1.82 -11.28
CA ASP A 460 29.58 2.34 -10.69
C ASP A 460 30.82 1.91 -11.50
N VAL A 461 30.95 0.61 -11.82
CA VAL A 461 32.11 0.10 -12.56
C VAL A 461 32.18 0.66 -13.97
N LEU A 462 31.06 0.68 -14.70
CA LEU A 462 31.02 1.18 -16.08
C LEU A 462 31.34 2.68 -16.14
N TYR A 463 30.84 3.46 -15.18
CA TYR A 463 31.13 4.89 -15.08
C TYR A 463 32.60 5.16 -14.77
N GLN A 464 33.18 4.46 -13.79
CA GLN A 464 34.62 4.56 -13.47
C GLN A 464 35.51 4.21 -14.66
N LYS A 465 35.03 3.31 -15.53
CA LYS A 465 35.71 2.89 -16.75
C LYS A 465 35.36 3.73 -17.98
N GLN A 466 34.62 4.82 -17.79
CA GLN A 466 34.20 5.76 -18.84
C GLN A 466 33.43 5.09 -19.98
N VAL A 467 32.74 3.98 -19.70
CA VAL A 467 31.83 3.30 -20.63
C VAL A 467 30.48 4.01 -20.68
N ILE A 468 30.00 4.49 -19.52
CA ILE A 468 28.81 5.34 -19.38
C ILE A 468 29.21 6.67 -18.74
N SER A 469 28.42 7.72 -18.94
CA SER A 469 28.77 9.09 -18.53
C SER A 469 28.28 9.49 -17.13
N ARG A 470 27.40 8.69 -16.50
CA ARG A 470 26.98 8.83 -15.10
C ARG A 470 26.72 7.46 -14.46
N PRO A 471 26.94 7.30 -13.13
CA PRO A 471 26.76 6.02 -12.44
C PRO A 471 25.30 5.70 -12.10
N ASP A 472 24.40 6.67 -12.28
CA ASP A 472 23.03 6.58 -11.77
C ASP A 472 22.22 5.43 -12.40
N VAL A 473 21.47 4.74 -11.54
CA VAL A 473 20.47 3.75 -11.92
C VAL A 473 19.10 4.31 -11.61
N ILE A 474 18.32 4.60 -12.66
CA ILE A 474 16.92 5.04 -12.53
C ILE A 474 16.04 3.79 -12.58
N GLU A 475 15.40 3.49 -11.44
CA GLU A 475 14.52 2.33 -11.29
C GLU A 475 13.07 2.74 -11.56
N VAL A 476 12.39 1.97 -12.43
CA VAL A 476 11.02 2.26 -12.87
C VAL A 476 10.20 0.97 -12.99
N SER A 477 8.88 1.11 -12.88
CA SER A 477 7.89 0.05 -13.02
C SER A 477 6.94 0.31 -14.19
N ARG A 478 5.97 -0.59 -14.43
CA ARG A 478 4.89 -0.35 -15.40
C ARG A 478 4.14 0.95 -15.13
N ALA A 479 3.90 1.31 -13.87
CA ALA A 479 3.15 2.52 -13.51
C ALA A 479 3.87 3.80 -13.95
N ASP A 480 5.20 3.77 -14.02
CA ASP A 480 6.02 4.91 -14.42
C ASP A 480 6.10 5.06 -15.94
N LEU A 481 5.95 3.96 -16.68
CA LEU A 481 6.09 3.95 -18.14
C LEU A 481 4.74 4.12 -18.87
N VAL A 482 3.66 3.57 -18.31
CA VAL A 482 2.35 3.51 -18.97
C VAL A 482 1.42 4.63 -18.46
N ALA A 483 0.71 5.30 -19.37
CA ALA A 483 -0.28 6.34 -19.03
C ALA A 483 -1.70 5.76 -18.96
N GLU A 484 -2.58 6.42 -18.19
CA GLU A 484 -3.99 6.00 -18.04
C GLU A 484 -4.87 6.35 -19.26
N TYR A 485 -4.39 7.26 -20.13
CA TYR A 485 -5.12 7.79 -21.28
C TYR A 485 -4.47 7.41 -22.62
N VAL A 486 -5.30 7.17 -23.64
CA VAL A 486 -4.90 6.81 -25.00
C VAL A 486 -3.98 7.87 -25.62
N GLY A 487 -2.82 7.45 -26.14
CA GLY A 487 -1.87 8.29 -26.89
C GLY A 487 -0.88 9.11 -26.04
N GLN A 488 -0.87 8.94 -24.72
CA GLN A 488 0.09 9.61 -23.82
C GLN A 488 1.24 8.68 -23.39
N THR A 489 1.11 7.37 -23.57
CA THR A 489 2.10 6.38 -23.10
C THR A 489 3.45 6.55 -23.78
N ALA A 490 3.50 6.75 -25.10
CA ALA A 490 4.77 6.98 -25.79
C ALA A 490 5.51 8.22 -25.26
N SER A 491 4.79 9.31 -24.95
CA SER A 491 5.41 10.54 -24.40
C SER A 491 5.98 10.29 -23.00
N LYS A 492 5.18 9.69 -22.11
CA LYS A 492 5.57 9.35 -20.74
C LYS A 492 6.78 8.41 -20.71
N THR A 493 6.73 7.33 -21.49
CA THR A 493 7.84 6.38 -21.66
C THR A 493 9.11 7.08 -22.17
N ARG A 494 8.99 7.96 -23.16
CA ARG A 494 10.13 8.71 -23.73
C ARG A 494 10.76 9.67 -22.72
N GLU A 495 9.98 10.34 -21.88
CA GLU A 495 10.51 11.21 -20.82
C GLU A 495 11.34 10.43 -19.80
N VAL A 496 10.84 9.26 -19.37
CA VAL A 496 11.56 8.35 -18.50
C VAL A 496 12.85 7.84 -19.15
N LEU A 497 12.82 7.47 -20.43
CA LEU A 497 14.01 7.03 -21.15
C LEU A 497 15.06 8.15 -21.25
N LYS A 498 14.62 9.39 -21.50
CA LYS A 498 15.52 10.55 -21.56
C LYS A 498 16.19 10.86 -20.23
N SER A 499 15.49 10.69 -19.11
CA SER A 499 16.08 10.98 -17.79
C SER A 499 17.25 10.05 -17.45
N ALA A 500 17.30 8.86 -18.06
CA ALA A 500 18.34 7.84 -17.88
C ALA A 500 19.48 7.90 -18.91
N LEU A 501 19.45 8.84 -19.86
CA LEU A 501 20.55 9.04 -20.81
C LEU A 501 21.88 9.27 -20.07
N GLY A 502 22.93 8.61 -20.57
CA GLY A 502 24.26 8.57 -19.99
C GLY A 502 24.45 7.54 -18.87
N GLY A 503 23.37 6.91 -18.39
CA GLY A 503 23.38 6.01 -17.23
C GLY A 503 22.61 4.70 -17.49
N ILE A 504 21.97 4.19 -16.44
CA ILE A 504 21.22 2.93 -16.47
C ILE A 504 19.72 3.19 -16.20
N LEU A 505 18.84 2.71 -17.07
CA LEU A 505 17.41 2.54 -16.78
C LEU A 505 17.14 1.10 -16.37
N PHE A 506 16.66 0.90 -15.15
CA PHE A 506 16.29 -0.40 -14.60
C PHE A 506 14.77 -0.53 -14.56
N ILE A 507 14.21 -1.39 -15.40
CA ILE A 507 12.76 -1.65 -15.48
C ILE A 507 12.46 -2.90 -14.66
N ASP A 508 11.92 -2.72 -13.46
CA ASP A 508 11.53 -3.83 -12.59
C ASP A 508 10.19 -4.44 -13.02
N GLU A 509 10.06 -5.74 -12.79
CA GLU A 509 8.95 -6.59 -13.25
C GLU A 509 8.51 -6.28 -14.70
N ALA A 510 9.47 -6.17 -15.61
CA ALA A 510 9.26 -5.70 -16.98
C ALA A 510 8.20 -6.51 -17.78
N TYR A 511 7.98 -7.78 -17.43
CA TYR A 511 6.93 -8.60 -18.03
C TYR A 511 5.52 -8.02 -17.83
N THR A 512 5.31 -7.19 -16.81
CA THR A 512 4.01 -6.54 -16.57
C THR A 512 3.63 -5.61 -17.72
N LEU A 513 4.58 -5.06 -18.47
CA LEU A 513 4.34 -4.27 -19.70
C LEU A 513 3.65 -5.07 -20.80
N SER A 514 3.65 -6.40 -20.72
CA SER A 514 3.09 -7.29 -21.74
C SER A 514 1.73 -7.93 -21.40
N ASN A 515 1.17 -7.65 -20.22
CA ASN A 515 0.05 -8.43 -19.68
C ASN A 515 -1.36 -8.01 -20.15
N GLY A 516 -1.54 -6.98 -20.98
CA GLY A 516 -2.86 -6.62 -21.51
C GLY A 516 -3.12 -7.13 -22.93
N GLY A 517 -4.41 -7.24 -23.30
CA GLY A 517 -4.87 -7.75 -24.58
C GLY A 517 -4.54 -6.87 -25.81
N GLU A 518 -5.25 -7.08 -26.93
CA GLU A 518 -4.96 -6.40 -28.22
C GLU A 518 -5.00 -4.85 -28.19
N ASN A 519 -5.56 -4.25 -27.13
CA ASN A 519 -5.63 -2.80 -26.91
C ASN A 519 -4.74 -2.32 -25.73
N ASP A 520 -3.71 -3.06 -25.29
CA ASP A 520 -2.88 -2.67 -24.15
C ASP A 520 -1.84 -1.59 -24.48
N PHE A 521 -1.91 -0.50 -23.72
CA PHE A 521 -0.96 0.60 -23.71
C PHE A 521 0.48 0.16 -23.36
N GLY A 522 0.64 -0.97 -22.67
CA GLY A 522 1.95 -1.56 -22.41
C GLY A 522 2.75 -1.90 -23.68
N ARG A 523 2.06 -2.23 -24.78
CA ARG A 523 2.72 -2.49 -26.08
C ARG A 523 3.30 -1.22 -26.70
N GLU A 524 2.60 -0.10 -26.57
CA GLU A 524 3.08 1.22 -27.03
C GLU A 524 4.36 1.64 -26.28
N ALA A 525 4.43 1.38 -24.96
CA ALA A 525 5.65 1.60 -24.18
C ALA A 525 6.81 0.71 -24.66
N ILE A 526 6.57 -0.58 -24.94
CA ILE A 526 7.60 -1.50 -25.45
C ILE A 526 8.14 -1.02 -26.81
N ASP A 527 7.25 -0.60 -27.72
CA ASP A 527 7.64 -0.14 -29.05
C ASP A 527 8.48 1.15 -28.97
N GLU A 528 8.11 2.08 -28.06
CA GLU A 528 8.88 3.29 -27.79
C GLU A 528 10.26 2.97 -27.18
N ILE A 529 10.34 2.05 -26.22
CA ILE A 529 11.61 1.59 -25.64
C ILE A 529 12.52 0.99 -26.72
N LEU A 530 11.98 0.11 -27.58
CA LEU A 530 12.73 -0.51 -28.67
C LEU A 530 13.27 0.52 -29.66
N LYS A 531 12.47 1.52 -30.01
CA LYS A 531 12.90 2.62 -30.88
C LYS A 531 14.02 3.42 -30.21
N PHE A 532 13.86 3.77 -28.94
CA PHE A 532 14.85 4.54 -28.19
C PHE A 532 16.18 3.79 -28.01
N MET A 533 16.13 2.47 -27.80
CA MET A 533 17.32 1.61 -27.74
C MET A 533 18.13 1.64 -29.05
N GLU A 534 17.46 1.74 -30.20
CA GLU A 534 18.14 1.82 -31.50
C GLU A 534 18.77 3.21 -31.70
N ASP A 535 18.02 4.27 -31.37
CA ASP A 535 18.44 5.66 -31.57
C ASP A 535 19.58 6.08 -30.61
N ASN A 536 19.72 5.44 -29.43
CA ASN A 536 20.63 5.85 -28.35
C ASN A 536 21.52 4.69 -27.87
N ARG A 537 21.90 3.77 -28.77
CA ARG A 537 22.57 2.50 -28.43
C ARG A 537 23.86 2.63 -27.62
N ASP A 538 24.61 3.72 -27.82
CA ASP A 538 25.89 3.99 -27.14
C ASP A 538 25.72 4.85 -25.88
N ASP A 539 24.53 5.42 -25.66
CA ASP A 539 24.30 6.48 -24.66
C ASP A 539 23.45 6.02 -23.47
N ILE A 540 22.86 4.82 -23.50
CA ILE A 540 22.04 4.30 -22.39
C ILE A 540 22.17 2.79 -22.24
N MET A 541 22.25 2.31 -20.99
CA MET A 541 22.04 0.90 -20.66
C MET A 541 20.61 0.71 -20.14
N ILE A 542 19.90 -0.28 -20.66
CA ILE A 542 18.54 -0.62 -20.20
C ILE A 542 18.58 -2.04 -19.66
N ILE A 543 18.15 -2.21 -18.41
CA ILE A 543 18.07 -3.49 -17.72
C ILE A 543 16.60 -3.85 -17.54
N PHE A 544 16.17 -4.96 -18.12
CA PHE A 544 14.83 -5.51 -17.88
C PHE A 544 14.93 -6.59 -16.81
N ALA A 545 14.27 -6.39 -15.67
CA ALA A 545 14.29 -7.33 -14.56
C ALA A 545 12.94 -8.03 -14.38
N GLY A 546 12.97 -9.28 -13.93
CA GLY A 546 11.75 -10.02 -13.60
C GLY A 546 11.97 -11.51 -13.40
N TYR A 547 10.86 -12.23 -13.20
CA TYR A 547 10.90 -13.66 -12.94
C TYR A 547 11.22 -14.49 -14.20
N PRO A 548 11.97 -15.59 -14.09
CA PRO A 548 12.44 -16.34 -15.25
C PRO A 548 11.32 -16.86 -16.19
N LYS A 549 10.16 -17.27 -15.67
CA LYS A 549 9.08 -17.83 -16.50
C LYS A 549 8.33 -16.74 -17.26
N GLU A 550 8.10 -15.62 -16.60
CA GLU A 550 7.36 -14.45 -17.02
C GLU A 550 8.17 -13.68 -18.07
N MET A 551 9.46 -13.48 -17.82
CA MET A 551 10.37 -12.86 -18.79
C MET A 551 10.56 -13.72 -20.05
N LYS A 552 10.51 -15.05 -19.94
CA LYS A 552 10.48 -15.93 -21.12
C LYS A 552 9.22 -15.73 -21.97
N LYS A 553 8.08 -15.41 -21.36
CA LYS A 553 6.84 -15.05 -22.08
C LYS A 553 6.98 -13.66 -22.73
N PHE A 554 7.46 -12.67 -21.96
CA PHE A 554 7.73 -11.30 -22.42
C PHE A 554 8.61 -11.27 -23.69
N LEU A 555 9.73 -11.99 -23.69
CA LEU A 555 10.65 -12.05 -24.84
C LEU A 555 10.06 -12.75 -26.08
N LYS A 556 9.06 -13.62 -25.92
CA LYS A 556 8.40 -14.29 -27.06
C LYS A 556 7.44 -13.38 -27.81
N MET A 557 6.94 -12.32 -27.19
CA MET A 557 5.95 -11.44 -27.81
C MET A 557 6.53 -10.56 -28.90
N ASN A 558 7.81 -10.19 -28.80
CA ASN A 558 8.48 -9.37 -29.81
C ASN A 558 9.89 -9.90 -30.07
N SER A 559 10.12 -10.43 -31.26
CA SER A 559 11.44 -10.94 -31.69
C SER A 559 12.53 -9.87 -31.66
N GLY A 560 12.15 -8.58 -31.76
CA GLY A 560 13.04 -7.43 -31.66
C GLY A 560 13.73 -7.29 -30.30
N LEU A 561 13.05 -7.65 -29.20
CA LEU A 561 13.65 -7.63 -27.83
C LEU A 561 14.79 -8.63 -27.72
N LYS A 562 14.58 -9.86 -28.21
CA LYS A 562 15.59 -10.93 -28.14
C LYS A 562 16.87 -10.59 -28.89
N SER A 563 16.78 -9.86 -29.99
CA SER A 563 17.95 -9.42 -30.76
C SER A 563 18.70 -8.25 -30.14
N ARG A 564 18.02 -7.39 -29.37
CA ARG A 564 18.57 -6.15 -28.81
C ARG A 564 19.08 -6.29 -27.37
N ILE A 565 18.71 -7.36 -26.68
CA ILE A 565 19.08 -7.64 -25.28
C ILE A 565 19.89 -8.95 -25.23
N PRO A 566 21.17 -8.94 -25.66
CA PRO A 566 21.98 -10.16 -25.74
C PRO A 566 22.52 -10.61 -24.37
N ASN A 567 22.59 -9.72 -23.38
CA ASN A 567 23.19 -10.01 -22.09
C ASN A 567 22.12 -10.52 -21.12
N VAL A 568 22.27 -11.76 -20.63
CA VAL A 568 21.33 -12.39 -19.71
C VAL A 568 22.05 -12.80 -18.43
N PHE A 569 21.62 -12.23 -17.31
CA PHE A 569 22.14 -12.51 -15.97
C PHE A 569 21.10 -13.31 -15.19
N ASP A 570 21.52 -14.48 -14.70
CA ASP A 570 20.65 -15.43 -14.01
C ASP A 570 20.95 -15.42 -12.51
N PHE A 571 20.09 -14.74 -11.76
CA PHE A 571 20.15 -14.59 -10.31
C PHE A 571 19.45 -15.77 -9.65
N GLU A 572 20.26 -16.76 -9.29
CA GLU A 572 19.85 -17.96 -8.57
C GLU A 572 19.38 -17.61 -7.15
N ASP A 573 18.48 -18.43 -6.61
CA ASP A 573 18.07 -18.32 -5.22
C ASP A 573 19.27 -18.63 -4.31
N TYR A 574 19.38 -17.92 -3.20
CA TYR A 574 20.39 -18.19 -2.21
C TYR A 574 20.05 -19.47 -1.45
N THR A 575 21.09 -20.22 -1.14
CA THR A 575 21.01 -21.33 -0.19
C THR A 575 20.75 -20.81 1.21
N ALA A 576 20.20 -21.66 2.10
CA ALA A 576 19.96 -21.28 3.48
C ALA A 576 21.24 -20.78 4.20
N ASP A 577 22.39 -21.39 3.89
CA ASP A 577 23.70 -20.96 4.39
C ASP A 577 24.10 -19.55 3.91
N GLU A 578 23.79 -19.20 2.67
CA GLU A 578 24.04 -17.86 2.14
C GLU A 578 23.07 -16.84 2.74
N ILE A 579 21.80 -17.21 2.92
CA ILE A 579 20.77 -16.36 3.53
C ILE A 579 21.16 -15.93 4.94
N VAL A 580 21.52 -16.86 5.81
CA VAL A 580 21.91 -16.52 7.19
C VAL A 580 23.18 -15.68 7.25
N ARG A 581 24.14 -15.91 6.34
CA ARG A 581 25.34 -15.07 6.25
C ARG A 581 25.01 -13.65 5.78
N ILE A 582 24.07 -13.50 4.84
CA ILE A 582 23.56 -12.18 4.43
C ILE A 582 22.91 -11.47 5.62
N GLY A 583 22.13 -12.20 6.42
CA GLY A 583 21.54 -11.72 7.66
C GLY A 583 22.57 -11.24 8.69
N LEU A 584 23.61 -12.03 8.94
CA LEU A 584 24.71 -11.65 9.83
C LEU A 584 25.45 -10.41 9.33
N PHE A 585 25.69 -10.32 8.02
CA PHE A 585 26.32 -9.16 7.42
C PHE A 585 25.48 -7.89 7.63
N ASP A 586 24.15 -7.96 7.48
CA ASP A 586 23.23 -6.84 7.74
C ASP A 586 23.25 -6.42 9.21
N LEU A 587 23.24 -7.37 10.16
CA LEU A 587 23.33 -7.07 11.60
C LEU A 587 24.66 -6.38 11.96
N LYS A 588 25.80 -6.92 11.47
CA LYS A 588 27.13 -6.31 11.70
C LYS A 588 27.22 -4.91 11.12
N LYS A 589 26.68 -4.68 9.92
CA LYS A 589 26.64 -3.36 9.28
C LYS A 589 25.84 -2.34 10.10
N ARG A 590 24.85 -2.81 10.87
CA ARG A 590 24.03 -2.00 11.80
C ARG A 590 24.60 -1.96 13.22
N ASN A 591 25.84 -2.41 13.43
CA ASN A 591 26.54 -2.48 14.72
C ASN A 591 25.88 -3.38 15.78
N TYR A 592 25.13 -4.41 15.35
CA TYR A 592 24.67 -5.45 16.26
C TYR A 592 25.69 -6.59 16.36
N THR A 593 25.82 -7.12 17.57
CA THR A 593 26.55 -8.34 17.91
C THR A 593 25.54 -9.44 18.24
N VAL A 594 25.83 -10.66 17.78
CA VAL A 594 24.99 -11.83 18.00
C VAL A 594 25.87 -13.06 18.11
N ASN A 595 25.41 -14.10 18.79
CA ASN A 595 26.06 -15.39 18.71
C ASN A 595 25.87 -15.98 17.29
N GLU A 596 26.88 -15.83 16.44
CA GLU A 596 26.81 -16.20 15.01
C GLU A 596 26.45 -17.66 14.80
N LEU A 597 27.04 -18.58 15.57
CA LEU A 597 26.77 -20.03 15.44
C LEU A 597 25.32 -20.37 15.78
N TYR A 598 24.76 -19.72 16.81
CA TYR A 598 23.38 -19.93 17.20
C TYR A 598 22.41 -19.34 16.17
N TYR A 599 22.68 -18.11 15.73
CA TYR A 599 21.90 -17.42 14.70
C TYR A 599 21.86 -18.22 13.39
N GLU A 600 23.01 -18.68 12.89
CA GLU A 600 23.07 -19.47 11.66
C GLU A 600 22.27 -20.77 11.78
N LYS A 601 22.43 -21.49 12.90
CA LYS A 601 21.73 -22.76 13.11
C LYS A 601 20.21 -22.57 13.17
N GLU A 602 19.73 -21.69 14.04
CA GLU A 602 18.29 -21.54 14.27
C GLU A 602 17.59 -20.93 13.06
N LEU A 603 18.21 -19.96 12.38
CA LEU A 603 17.58 -19.34 11.21
C LEU A 603 17.69 -20.18 9.94
N LYS A 604 18.69 -21.06 9.83
CA LYS A 604 18.72 -22.07 8.76
C LYS A 604 17.54 -23.04 8.90
N ASP A 605 17.36 -23.59 10.10
CA ASP A 605 16.24 -24.48 10.41
C ASP A 605 14.89 -23.76 10.26
N TYR A 606 14.83 -22.46 10.57
CA TYR A 606 13.64 -21.63 10.39
C TYR A 606 13.35 -21.35 8.91
N TYR A 607 14.36 -20.98 8.12
CA TYR A 607 14.24 -20.74 6.68
C TYR A 607 13.76 -21.99 5.94
N ASP A 608 14.33 -23.16 6.26
CA ASP A 608 13.97 -24.44 5.64
C ASP A 608 12.52 -24.87 5.97
N LYS A 609 11.93 -24.34 7.04
CA LYS A 609 10.53 -24.61 7.47
C LYS A 609 9.54 -23.53 7.00
N GLU A 610 10.03 -22.36 6.61
CA GLU A 610 9.22 -21.22 6.19
C GLU A 610 8.82 -21.32 4.72
N ASN A 611 7.64 -20.80 4.36
CA ASN A 611 7.15 -20.84 2.97
C ASN A 611 7.62 -19.64 2.13
N ASP A 612 8.11 -18.58 2.77
CA ASP A 612 8.61 -17.38 2.09
C ASP A 612 10.10 -17.53 1.75
N HIS A 613 10.37 -17.87 0.49
CA HIS A 613 11.73 -17.94 -0.07
C HIS A 613 12.07 -16.66 -0.87
N SER A 614 11.60 -15.49 -0.43
CA SER A 614 11.95 -14.18 -1.03
C SER A 614 13.40 -13.75 -0.79
N ASN A 615 14.30 -14.70 -0.50
CA ASN A 615 15.74 -14.53 -0.43
C ASN A 615 16.16 -13.43 0.57
N GLY A 616 16.97 -12.45 0.13
CA GLY A 616 17.45 -11.36 0.98
C GLY A 616 16.32 -10.51 1.60
N ARG A 617 15.11 -10.52 1.02
CA ARG A 617 13.95 -9.86 1.62
C ARG A 617 13.48 -10.61 2.87
N TRP A 618 13.46 -11.94 2.82
CA TRP A 618 13.07 -12.77 3.97
C TRP A 618 13.98 -12.53 5.18
N ILE A 619 15.29 -12.68 5.03
CA ILE A 619 16.22 -12.55 6.17
C ILE A 619 16.26 -11.12 6.73
N ARG A 620 16.06 -10.11 5.89
CA ARG A 620 15.92 -8.72 6.34
C ARG A 620 14.70 -8.56 7.24
N ASN A 621 13.54 -9.07 6.81
CA ASN A 621 12.31 -9.03 7.61
C ASN A 621 12.48 -9.78 8.93
N VAL A 622 13.13 -10.94 8.91
CA VAL A 622 13.44 -11.72 10.13
C VAL A 622 14.36 -10.95 11.07
N ASN A 623 15.43 -10.35 10.57
CA ASN A 623 16.31 -9.50 11.37
C ASN A 623 15.57 -8.29 11.97
N GLU A 624 14.69 -7.66 11.21
CA GLU A 624 13.86 -6.56 11.71
C GLU A 624 12.95 -7.01 12.87
N LYS A 625 12.40 -8.23 12.80
CA LYS A 625 11.67 -8.83 13.93
C LYS A 625 12.59 -9.10 15.12
N ILE A 626 13.80 -9.62 14.90
CA ILE A 626 14.77 -9.94 15.99
C ILE A 626 15.23 -8.65 16.69
N MET A 627 15.53 -7.59 15.93
CA MET A 627 15.86 -6.28 16.49
C MET A 627 14.67 -5.70 17.29
N LYS A 628 13.43 -5.94 16.84
CA LYS A 628 12.23 -5.54 17.59
C LYS A 628 12.06 -6.34 18.89
N ALA A 629 12.35 -7.64 18.87
CA ALA A 629 12.34 -8.49 20.07
C ALA A 629 13.35 -7.98 21.12
N GLN A 630 14.58 -7.70 20.69
CA GLN A 630 15.62 -7.09 21.51
C GLN A 630 15.17 -5.74 22.10
N ALA A 631 14.58 -4.86 21.28
CA ALA A 631 14.08 -3.57 21.76
C ALA A 631 12.99 -3.72 22.84
N LEU A 632 12.09 -4.70 22.70
CA LEU A 632 11.06 -4.99 23.71
C LEU A 632 11.66 -5.52 25.02
N ARG A 633 12.65 -6.44 24.94
CA ARG A 633 13.38 -6.94 26.13
C ARG A 633 14.10 -5.80 26.87
N LEU A 634 14.75 -4.90 26.14
CA LEU A 634 15.48 -3.78 26.75
C LEU A 634 14.54 -2.73 27.34
N ALA A 635 13.32 -2.56 26.80
CA ALA A 635 12.32 -1.64 27.35
C ALA A 635 11.84 -2.02 28.77
N GLU A 636 11.98 -3.30 29.15
CA GLU A 636 11.64 -3.80 30.50
C GLU A 636 12.82 -3.79 31.47
N SER A 637 14.01 -3.32 31.04
CA SER A 637 15.23 -3.32 31.83
C SER A 637 15.53 -1.95 32.44
N ASP A 638 15.75 -1.88 33.76
CA ASP A 638 16.03 -0.63 34.48
C ASP A 638 17.45 -0.06 34.24
N ASN A 639 18.35 -0.82 33.60
CA ASN A 639 19.74 -0.42 33.39
C ASN A 639 20.25 -0.87 32.01
N ILE A 640 20.22 0.04 31.04
CA ILE A 640 20.59 -0.23 29.64
C ILE A 640 22.01 0.31 29.39
N SER A 641 22.92 -0.56 28.94
CA SER A 641 24.28 -0.20 28.53
C SER A 641 24.42 -0.23 27.00
N VAL A 642 25.47 0.42 26.48
CA VAL A 642 25.82 0.38 25.04
C VAL A 642 26.03 -1.05 24.56
N ASP A 643 26.64 -1.91 25.38
CA ASP A 643 26.85 -3.32 25.05
C ASP A 643 25.51 -4.06 24.89
N LEU A 644 24.53 -3.80 25.78
CA LEU A 644 23.19 -4.40 25.70
C LEU A 644 22.39 -3.91 24.48
N LEU A 645 22.55 -2.64 24.08
CA LEU A 645 21.92 -2.08 22.88
C LEU A 645 22.46 -2.70 21.59
N GLN A 646 23.72 -3.14 21.60
CA GLN A 646 24.34 -3.83 20.47
C GLN A 646 24.14 -5.35 20.54
N GLU A 647 23.87 -5.94 21.70
CA GLU A 647 23.74 -7.39 21.87
C GLU A 647 22.32 -7.89 21.54
N ILE A 648 22.24 -8.74 20.51
CA ILE A 648 21.10 -9.63 20.23
C ILE A 648 21.33 -10.95 20.96
N THR A 649 20.42 -11.27 21.87
CA THR A 649 20.49 -12.50 22.67
C THR A 649 19.79 -13.66 21.99
N GLN A 650 20.02 -14.88 22.48
CA GLN A 650 19.31 -16.07 22.00
C GLN A 650 17.79 -15.97 22.23
N ASP A 651 17.38 -15.33 23.31
CA ASP A 651 15.96 -15.15 23.63
C ASP A 651 15.26 -14.23 22.62
N ASP A 652 15.95 -13.20 22.11
CA ASP A 652 15.42 -12.32 21.07
C ASP A 652 15.17 -13.08 19.76
N ILE A 653 16.08 -14.00 19.41
CA ILE A 653 15.96 -14.88 18.23
C ILE A 653 14.81 -15.88 18.45
N ASN A 654 14.79 -16.54 19.60
CA ASN A 654 13.76 -17.50 19.97
C ASN A 654 12.38 -16.86 20.02
N GLN A 655 12.26 -15.61 20.48
CA GLN A 655 10.98 -14.92 20.49
C GLN A 655 10.43 -14.77 19.07
N VAL A 656 11.28 -14.55 18.07
CA VAL A 656 10.82 -14.44 16.68
C VAL A 656 10.53 -15.81 16.09
N VAL A 657 11.48 -16.75 16.19
CA VAL A 657 11.34 -18.10 15.64
C VAL A 657 10.14 -18.81 16.29
N ASN A 658 10.02 -18.79 17.62
CA ASN A 658 8.93 -19.45 18.32
C ASN A 658 7.61 -18.71 18.17
N LYS A 659 7.57 -17.37 18.14
CA LYS A 659 6.31 -16.63 17.98
C LYS A 659 5.75 -16.73 16.57
N ASP A 660 6.58 -16.76 15.53
CA ASP A 660 6.10 -17.03 14.17
C ASP A 660 5.64 -18.50 14.03
N LEU A 661 6.28 -19.44 14.73
CA LEU A 661 5.81 -20.83 14.86
C LEU A 661 4.57 -20.98 15.78
N GLU A 662 4.38 -20.08 16.76
CA GLU A 662 3.23 -20.02 17.68
C GLU A 662 2.04 -19.27 17.08
N ILE A 663 2.23 -18.24 16.24
CA ILE A 663 1.17 -17.64 15.43
C ILE A 663 0.61 -18.69 14.45
N ASN A 664 1.44 -19.64 14.05
CA ASN A 664 1.02 -20.83 13.31
C ASN A 664 0.42 -21.94 14.19
N SER A 665 0.33 -21.80 15.53
CA SER A 665 -0.25 -22.82 16.43
C SER A 665 -1.22 -22.32 17.54
N ALA A 666 -1.38 -21.02 17.77
CA ALA A 666 -2.09 -20.47 18.93
C ALA A 666 -3.63 -20.46 18.82
N ASP A 667 -4.18 -20.74 17.65
CA ASP A 667 -5.58 -21.10 17.50
C ASP A 667 -5.63 -22.58 17.15
N ASP A 668 -5.65 -23.50 18.11
CA ASP A 668 -5.82 -24.92 17.78
C ASP A 668 -7.11 -25.07 16.98
N ALA A 669 -6.98 -25.24 15.66
CA ALA A 669 -8.12 -25.24 14.77
C ALA A 669 -8.97 -26.50 15.00
N TYR A 670 -8.39 -27.55 15.61
CA TYR A 670 -9.17 -28.66 16.16
C TYR A 670 -10.01 -28.26 17.36
N ALA A 671 -9.49 -27.46 18.28
CA ALA A 671 -10.28 -26.94 19.40
C ALA A 671 -11.46 -26.08 18.89
N LYS A 672 -11.22 -25.25 17.86
CA LYS A 672 -12.28 -24.48 17.19
C LYS A 672 -13.32 -25.35 16.49
N LEU A 673 -12.89 -26.42 15.82
CA LEU A 673 -13.80 -27.39 15.20
C LEU A 673 -14.67 -28.08 16.26
N ASN A 674 -14.05 -28.49 17.37
CA ASN A 674 -14.72 -29.20 18.45
C ASN A 674 -15.68 -28.32 19.25
N SER A 675 -15.43 -27.01 19.32
CA SER A 675 -16.33 -26.05 19.99
C SER A 675 -17.58 -25.69 19.18
N LEU A 676 -17.66 -26.03 17.89
CA LEU A 676 -18.89 -25.87 17.12
C LEU A 676 -20.01 -26.72 17.71
N ILE A 677 -21.19 -26.14 17.84
CA ILE A 677 -22.39 -26.84 18.28
C ILE A 677 -22.82 -27.85 17.21
N GLY A 678 -23.14 -29.07 17.63
CA GLY A 678 -23.56 -30.17 16.76
C GLY A 678 -22.47 -30.65 15.78
N LEU A 679 -22.88 -31.10 14.59
CA LEU A 679 -21.98 -31.54 13.49
C LEU A 679 -21.05 -32.72 13.82
N GLU A 680 -21.41 -33.58 14.78
CA GLU A 680 -20.55 -34.67 15.25
C GLU A 680 -20.03 -35.60 14.13
N LYS A 681 -20.90 -35.92 13.17
CA LYS A 681 -20.53 -36.71 11.98
C LYS A 681 -19.47 -36.00 11.13
N VAL A 682 -19.64 -34.70 10.88
CA VAL A 682 -18.68 -33.88 10.10
C VAL A 682 -17.36 -33.74 10.86
N LYS A 683 -17.38 -33.49 12.18
CA LYS A 683 -16.17 -33.41 13.02
C LYS A 683 -15.33 -34.69 12.94
N GLN A 684 -15.99 -35.85 12.99
CA GLN A 684 -15.34 -37.15 12.82
C GLN A 684 -14.77 -37.35 11.40
N GLN A 685 -15.54 -36.98 10.37
CA GLN A 685 -15.09 -37.05 8.97
C GLN A 685 -13.87 -36.16 8.72
N VAL A 686 -13.88 -34.91 9.22
CA VAL A 686 -12.76 -33.97 9.11
C VAL A 686 -11.54 -34.54 9.81
N SER A 687 -11.68 -35.03 11.04
CA SER A 687 -10.57 -35.64 11.79
C SER A 687 -9.92 -36.80 11.02
N LYS A 688 -10.74 -37.69 10.43
CA LYS A 688 -10.25 -38.80 9.60
C LYS A 688 -9.54 -38.32 8.34
N PHE A 689 -10.12 -37.34 7.65
CA PHE A 689 -9.58 -36.74 6.43
C PHE A 689 -8.21 -36.09 6.67
N ILE A 690 -8.08 -35.28 7.74
CA ILE A 690 -6.81 -34.66 8.11
C ILE A 690 -5.76 -35.71 8.47
N ASN A 691 -6.10 -36.68 9.33
CA ASN A 691 -5.15 -37.72 9.74
C ASN A 691 -4.60 -38.52 8.54
N MET A 692 -5.46 -38.85 7.58
CA MET A 692 -5.04 -39.52 6.35
C MET A 692 -4.10 -38.64 5.52
N SER A 693 -4.41 -37.36 5.40
CA SER A 693 -3.61 -36.39 4.63
C SER A 693 -2.21 -36.19 5.24
N VAL A 694 -2.13 -36.07 6.57
CA VAL A 694 -0.86 -35.93 7.31
C VAL A 694 0.02 -37.17 7.14
N ILE A 695 -0.55 -38.36 7.25
CA ILE A 695 0.21 -39.61 7.07
C ILE A 695 0.73 -39.73 5.64
N ASN A 696 -0.08 -39.36 4.63
CA ASN A 696 0.35 -39.40 3.24
C ASN A 696 1.46 -38.39 2.94
N ASN A 697 1.39 -37.18 3.52
CA ASN A 697 2.43 -36.19 3.34
C ASN A 697 3.77 -36.66 3.93
N LYS A 698 3.75 -37.19 5.16
CA LYS A 698 4.95 -37.81 5.79
C LYS A 698 5.53 -38.97 4.99
N ARG A 699 4.69 -39.78 4.35
CA ARG A 699 5.17 -40.86 3.46
C ARG A 699 5.84 -40.31 2.21
N LYS A 700 5.29 -39.23 1.62
CA LYS A 700 5.86 -38.53 0.46
C LYS A 700 7.22 -37.92 0.79
N GLU A 701 7.35 -37.27 1.94
CA GLU A 701 8.63 -36.74 2.47
C GLU A 701 9.70 -37.83 2.62
N GLN A 702 9.29 -39.03 3.01
CA GLN A 702 10.19 -40.18 3.17
C GLN A 702 10.41 -40.97 1.87
N GLY A 703 9.94 -40.46 0.72
CA GLY A 703 10.09 -41.12 -0.59
C GLY A 703 9.35 -42.46 -0.71
N LEU A 704 8.39 -42.74 0.17
CA LEU A 704 7.60 -43.97 0.14
C LEU A 704 6.48 -43.87 -0.90
N ALA A 705 6.13 -44.99 -1.52
CA ALA A 705 4.99 -45.06 -2.41
C ALA A 705 3.70 -44.66 -1.67
N THR A 706 3.04 -43.63 -2.18
CA THR A 706 1.73 -43.15 -1.75
C THR A 706 0.72 -43.42 -2.86
N SER A 707 -0.50 -43.77 -2.47
CA SER A 707 -1.65 -43.55 -3.35
C SER A 707 -1.86 -42.03 -3.43
N ALA A 708 -1.99 -41.46 -4.61
CA ALA A 708 -2.33 -40.03 -4.77
C ALA A 708 -3.73 -39.78 -4.16
N VAL A 709 -3.78 -39.37 -2.90
CA VAL A 709 -5.04 -39.03 -2.22
C VAL A 709 -5.35 -37.58 -2.53
N SER A 710 -6.39 -37.36 -3.33
CA SER A 710 -6.92 -36.03 -3.62
C SER A 710 -7.43 -35.37 -2.33
N LEU A 711 -7.10 -34.09 -2.14
CA LEU A 711 -7.64 -33.26 -1.05
C LEU A 711 -8.97 -32.60 -1.43
N HIS A 712 -9.35 -32.62 -2.70
CA HIS A 712 -10.59 -32.01 -3.17
C HIS A 712 -11.80 -32.69 -2.52
N SER A 713 -12.78 -31.87 -2.13
CA SER A 713 -13.85 -32.28 -1.23
C SER A 713 -15.22 -31.78 -1.69
N LEU A 714 -16.27 -32.48 -1.26
CA LEU A 714 -17.66 -32.17 -1.52
C LEU A 714 -18.38 -31.94 -0.20
N PHE A 715 -19.00 -30.78 -0.02
CA PHE A 715 -19.75 -30.41 1.18
C PHE A 715 -21.24 -30.38 0.85
N LEU A 716 -21.99 -31.36 1.36
CA LEU A 716 -23.42 -31.55 1.06
C LEU A 716 -24.26 -31.19 2.26
N GLY A 717 -25.34 -30.42 2.07
CA GLY A 717 -26.32 -30.18 3.14
C GLY A 717 -27.14 -28.91 2.91
N ASN A 718 -28.21 -28.73 3.69
CA ASN A 718 -29.13 -27.60 3.61
C ASN A 718 -28.45 -26.25 3.95
N PRO A 719 -29.08 -25.10 3.64
CA PRO A 719 -28.54 -23.80 4.03
C PRO A 719 -28.33 -23.69 5.54
N GLY A 720 -27.32 -22.94 5.96
CA GLY A 720 -27.10 -22.62 7.38
C GLY A 720 -26.59 -23.77 8.26
N THR A 721 -26.16 -24.91 7.69
CA THR A 721 -25.55 -26.04 8.43
C THR A 721 -24.06 -25.85 8.74
N GLY A 722 -23.46 -24.70 8.43
CA GLY A 722 -22.06 -24.40 8.80
C GLY A 722 -20.99 -24.83 7.79
N LYS A 723 -21.34 -25.19 6.55
CA LYS A 723 -20.40 -25.59 5.48
C LYS A 723 -19.19 -24.65 5.32
N THR A 724 -19.43 -23.36 5.08
CA THR A 724 -18.36 -22.36 4.92
C THR A 724 -17.50 -22.22 6.18
N THR A 725 -18.13 -22.26 7.36
CA THR A 725 -17.42 -22.19 8.65
C THR A 725 -16.45 -23.37 8.82
N VAL A 726 -16.91 -24.59 8.55
CA VAL A 726 -16.08 -25.79 8.63
C VAL A 726 -14.99 -25.78 7.55
N ALA A 727 -15.28 -25.30 6.34
CA ALA A 727 -14.29 -25.20 5.27
C ALA A 727 -13.12 -24.29 5.67
N ARG A 728 -13.41 -23.14 6.30
CA ARG A 728 -12.40 -22.21 6.82
C ARG A 728 -11.54 -22.86 7.90
N ILE A 729 -12.17 -23.53 8.87
CA ILE A 729 -11.46 -24.21 9.95
C ILE A 729 -10.62 -25.37 9.39
N MET A 730 -11.14 -26.13 8.42
CA MET A 730 -10.41 -27.21 7.77
C MET A 730 -9.15 -26.70 7.07
N GLY A 731 -9.22 -25.55 6.39
CA GLY A 731 -8.04 -24.89 5.81
C GLY A 731 -6.99 -24.54 6.88
N GLN A 732 -7.42 -23.97 8.01
CA GLN A 732 -6.53 -23.70 9.14
C GLN A 732 -5.88 -24.97 9.69
N ILE A 733 -6.64 -26.06 9.87
CA ILE A 733 -6.10 -27.34 10.35
C ILE A 733 -5.08 -27.90 9.35
N LEU A 734 -5.41 -27.92 8.06
CA LEU A 734 -4.50 -28.43 7.02
C LEU A 734 -3.19 -27.65 6.98
N PHE A 735 -3.26 -26.32 7.13
CA PHE A 735 -2.08 -25.46 7.21
C PHE A 735 -1.25 -25.75 8.47
N GLN A 736 -1.88 -25.82 9.64
CA GLN A 736 -1.22 -26.17 10.92
C GLN A 736 -0.54 -27.54 10.91
N LYS A 737 -1.05 -28.47 10.09
CA LYS A 737 -0.48 -29.80 9.91
C LYS A 737 0.50 -29.90 8.74
N GLY A 738 0.83 -28.78 8.09
CA GLY A 738 1.77 -28.71 6.97
C GLY A 738 1.29 -29.41 5.70
N VAL A 739 -0.03 -29.62 5.55
CA VAL A 739 -0.61 -30.27 4.35
C VAL A 739 -0.84 -29.26 3.22
N ILE A 740 -1.18 -28.02 3.55
CA ILE A 740 -1.30 -26.90 2.60
C ILE A 740 -0.41 -25.74 3.04
N ARG A 741 -0.06 -24.85 2.10
CA ARG A 741 0.95 -23.80 2.32
C ARG A 741 0.39 -22.53 2.94
N LYS A 742 -0.93 -22.33 2.88
CA LYS A 742 -1.60 -21.16 3.45
C LYS A 742 -2.97 -21.52 4.05
N PRO A 743 -3.43 -20.82 5.11
CA PRO A 743 -4.70 -21.11 5.76
C PRO A 743 -5.92 -20.44 5.10
N GLU A 744 -5.73 -19.59 4.09
CA GLU A 744 -6.84 -18.78 3.56
C GLU A 744 -7.87 -19.62 2.81
N LEU A 745 -9.13 -19.22 3.01
CA LEU A 745 -10.29 -19.69 2.28
C LEU A 745 -10.71 -18.61 1.28
N VAL A 746 -10.61 -18.90 -0.01
CA VAL A 746 -11.20 -18.08 -1.08
C VAL A 746 -12.59 -18.62 -1.35
N GLU A 747 -13.62 -17.86 -1.00
CA GLU A 747 -15.03 -18.23 -1.19
C GLU A 747 -15.57 -17.57 -2.45
N VAL A 748 -16.16 -18.37 -3.34
CA VAL A 748 -16.68 -17.93 -4.64
C VAL A 748 -17.99 -18.62 -4.98
N SER A 749 -18.74 -18.00 -5.89
CA SER A 749 -20.00 -18.49 -6.43
C SER A 749 -19.96 -18.51 -7.97
N ARG A 750 -21.07 -18.89 -8.62
CA ARG A 750 -21.18 -18.85 -10.09
C ARG A 750 -20.83 -17.49 -10.69
N THR A 751 -21.21 -16.38 -10.05
CA THR A 751 -20.98 -15.03 -10.60
C THR A 751 -19.50 -14.66 -10.65
N ASP A 752 -18.70 -15.27 -9.79
CA ASP A 752 -17.25 -15.02 -9.70
C ASP A 752 -16.47 -15.86 -10.71
N LEU A 753 -16.98 -17.03 -11.08
CA LEU A 753 -16.33 -17.94 -12.01
C LEU A 753 -16.75 -17.70 -13.46
N VAL A 754 -18.02 -17.38 -13.70
CA VAL A 754 -18.61 -17.29 -15.04
C VAL A 754 -18.64 -15.83 -15.52
N ALA A 755 -18.20 -15.58 -16.75
CA ALA A 755 -18.28 -14.26 -17.39
C ALA A 755 -19.57 -14.12 -18.22
N GLU A 756 -19.98 -12.87 -18.50
CA GLU A 756 -21.14 -12.57 -19.34
C GLU A 756 -20.86 -12.73 -20.85
N TYR A 757 -19.59 -12.71 -21.25
CA TYR A 757 -19.14 -12.72 -22.65
C TYR A 757 -18.36 -14.00 -23.00
N VAL A 758 -18.52 -14.48 -24.23
CA VAL A 758 -17.86 -15.68 -24.77
C VAL A 758 -16.33 -15.54 -24.72
N GLY A 759 -15.64 -16.58 -24.25
CA GLY A 759 -14.17 -16.66 -24.21
C GLY A 759 -13.50 -15.95 -23.03
N GLN A 760 -14.28 -15.32 -22.14
CA GLN A 760 -13.76 -14.68 -20.92
C GLN A 760 -13.92 -15.54 -19.66
N THR A 761 -14.70 -16.62 -19.73
CA THR A 761 -14.97 -17.47 -18.56
C THR A 761 -13.74 -18.27 -18.14
N ALA A 762 -13.01 -18.90 -19.06
CA ALA A 762 -11.80 -19.63 -18.70
C ALA A 762 -10.72 -18.75 -18.04
N PRO A 763 -10.37 -17.54 -18.56
CA PRO A 763 -9.47 -16.63 -17.88
C PRO A 763 -9.96 -16.21 -16.49
N LYS A 764 -11.23 -15.78 -16.36
CA LYS A 764 -11.82 -15.37 -15.09
C LYS A 764 -11.81 -16.50 -14.04
N THR A 765 -12.16 -17.71 -14.46
CA THR A 765 -12.10 -18.91 -13.61
C THR A 765 -10.64 -19.21 -13.20
N ARG A 766 -9.68 -19.06 -14.12
CA ARG A 766 -8.26 -19.27 -13.83
C ARG A 766 -7.72 -18.25 -12.83
N ASP A 767 -8.05 -16.97 -12.96
CA ASP A 767 -7.59 -15.94 -12.02
C ASP A 767 -8.08 -16.24 -10.60
N VAL A 768 -9.33 -16.69 -10.46
CA VAL A 768 -9.89 -17.16 -9.18
C VAL A 768 -9.13 -18.38 -8.65
N LEU A 769 -8.85 -19.38 -9.49
CA LEU A 769 -8.10 -20.57 -9.10
C LEU A 769 -6.66 -20.24 -8.67
N GLU A 770 -5.99 -19.34 -9.40
CA GLU A 770 -4.65 -18.86 -9.09
C GLU A 770 -4.60 -18.10 -7.76
N SER A 771 -5.63 -17.31 -7.46
CA SER A 771 -5.74 -16.59 -6.18
C SER A 771 -5.80 -17.53 -4.96
N ALA A 772 -6.29 -18.76 -5.15
CA ALA A 772 -6.43 -19.76 -4.10
C ALA A 772 -5.24 -20.75 -4.01
N LEU A 773 -4.19 -20.58 -4.84
CA LEU A 773 -3.01 -21.43 -4.79
C LEU A 773 -2.32 -21.39 -3.42
N GLY A 774 -1.99 -22.58 -2.93
CA GLY A 774 -1.43 -22.86 -1.62
C GLY A 774 -2.47 -23.02 -0.52
N GLY A 775 -3.74 -22.67 -0.76
CA GLY A 775 -4.81 -22.62 0.24
C GLY A 775 -6.06 -23.42 -0.17
N VAL A 776 -7.24 -22.90 0.19
CA VAL A 776 -8.53 -23.55 -0.06
C VAL A 776 -9.43 -22.66 -0.93
N LEU A 777 -9.92 -23.18 -2.06
CA LEU A 777 -11.00 -22.60 -2.85
C LEU A 777 -12.33 -23.26 -2.46
N PHE A 778 -13.31 -22.47 -2.03
CA PHE A 778 -14.66 -22.92 -1.70
C PHE A 778 -15.66 -22.37 -2.71
N ILE A 779 -16.30 -23.26 -3.47
CA ILE A 779 -17.28 -22.93 -4.49
C ILE A 779 -18.67 -23.20 -3.91
N ASP A 780 -19.37 -22.15 -3.48
CA ASP A 780 -20.72 -22.25 -2.94
C ASP A 780 -21.76 -22.42 -4.05
N GLU A 781 -22.81 -23.19 -3.74
CA GLU A 781 -23.86 -23.60 -4.67
C GLU A 781 -23.32 -24.07 -6.04
N ALA A 782 -22.27 -24.90 -6.04
CA ALA A 782 -21.53 -25.30 -7.24
C ALA A 782 -22.41 -25.94 -8.34
N TYR A 783 -23.52 -26.57 -7.97
CA TYR A 783 -24.49 -27.12 -8.91
C TYR A 783 -25.04 -26.07 -9.89
N THR A 784 -25.07 -24.78 -9.48
CA THR A 784 -25.50 -23.66 -10.33
C THR A 784 -24.62 -23.50 -11.57
N LEU A 785 -23.35 -23.94 -11.55
CA LEU A 785 -22.47 -23.97 -12.73
C LEU A 785 -23.04 -24.86 -13.84
N SER A 786 -23.74 -25.93 -13.47
CA SER A 786 -24.40 -26.87 -14.40
C SER A 786 -25.85 -26.50 -14.73
N SER A 787 -26.51 -25.70 -13.91
CA SER A 787 -27.92 -25.31 -14.06
C SER A 787 -28.08 -24.15 -15.05
N GLY A 788 -27.94 -24.44 -16.34
CA GLY A 788 -28.20 -23.49 -17.42
C GLY A 788 -28.34 -24.21 -18.75
N GLY A 789 -29.55 -24.62 -19.11
CA GLY A 789 -29.82 -25.26 -20.39
C GLY A 789 -29.31 -24.39 -21.55
N GLY A 790 -28.29 -24.89 -22.27
CA GLY A 790 -27.71 -24.25 -23.45
C GLY A 790 -26.57 -23.24 -23.21
N ASN A 791 -26.11 -23.01 -21.97
CA ASN A 791 -25.05 -22.03 -21.70
C ASN A 791 -23.65 -22.68 -21.57
N ASP A 792 -22.86 -22.58 -22.65
CA ASP A 792 -21.49 -23.11 -22.75
C ASP A 792 -20.52 -22.57 -21.68
N PHE A 793 -20.79 -21.38 -21.13
CA PHE A 793 -19.90 -20.70 -20.16
C PHE A 793 -19.75 -21.44 -18.83
N GLY A 794 -20.84 -21.99 -18.28
CA GLY A 794 -20.77 -22.74 -17.02
C GLY A 794 -19.96 -24.03 -17.17
N ARG A 795 -20.04 -24.66 -18.35
CA ARG A 795 -19.26 -25.84 -18.70
C ARG A 795 -17.79 -25.50 -18.91
N GLU A 796 -17.50 -24.38 -19.56
CA GLU A 796 -16.15 -23.85 -19.73
C GLU A 796 -15.44 -23.62 -18.38
N ALA A 797 -16.15 -23.06 -17.38
CA ALA A 797 -15.61 -22.93 -16.02
C ALA A 797 -15.31 -24.30 -15.38
N ILE A 798 -16.21 -25.28 -15.50
CA ILE A 798 -15.99 -26.63 -14.96
C ILE A 798 -14.79 -27.31 -15.62
N ASP A 799 -14.64 -27.20 -16.93
CA ASP A 799 -13.54 -27.80 -17.68
C ASP A 799 -12.20 -27.16 -17.29
N GLU A 800 -12.17 -25.84 -17.07
CA GLU A 800 -10.98 -25.14 -16.56
C GLU A 800 -10.63 -25.56 -15.13
N ILE A 801 -11.62 -25.67 -14.22
CA ILE A 801 -11.41 -26.16 -12.86
C ILE A 801 -10.83 -27.58 -12.87
N LEU A 802 -11.39 -28.48 -13.67
CA LEU A 802 -10.92 -29.86 -13.78
C LEU A 802 -9.48 -29.94 -14.31
N LYS A 803 -9.13 -29.11 -15.28
CA LYS A 803 -7.77 -29.01 -15.80
C LYS A 803 -6.81 -28.49 -14.72
N PHE A 804 -7.19 -27.43 -14.02
CA PHE A 804 -6.38 -26.83 -12.96
C PHE A 804 -6.17 -27.80 -11.79
N MET A 805 -7.20 -28.55 -11.38
CA MET A 805 -7.10 -29.61 -10.39
C MET A 805 -6.07 -30.68 -10.76
N GLU A 806 -5.90 -30.97 -12.06
CA GLU A 806 -4.92 -31.95 -12.54
C GLU A 806 -3.50 -31.38 -12.51
N ASP A 807 -3.33 -30.14 -12.96
CA ASP A 807 -2.03 -29.46 -13.04
C ASP A 807 -1.50 -29.07 -11.64
N HIS A 808 -2.39 -28.86 -10.66
CA HIS A 808 -2.09 -28.34 -9.32
C HIS A 808 -2.56 -29.27 -8.18
N ARG A 809 -2.51 -30.59 -8.37
CA ARG A 809 -3.01 -31.60 -7.40
C ARG A 809 -2.45 -31.46 -5.98
N ASP A 810 -1.21 -30.99 -5.84
CA ASP A 810 -0.51 -30.84 -4.56
C ASP A 810 -0.53 -29.39 -4.03
N ASP A 811 -1.06 -28.43 -4.81
CA ASP A 811 -0.91 -27.01 -4.54
C ASP A 811 -2.22 -26.31 -4.14
N ILE A 812 -3.38 -26.97 -4.25
CA ILE A 812 -4.68 -26.36 -3.93
C ILE A 812 -5.70 -27.38 -3.42
N VAL A 813 -6.53 -26.97 -2.45
CA VAL A 813 -7.71 -27.71 -2.03
C VAL A 813 -8.95 -27.04 -2.61
N ILE A 814 -9.80 -27.80 -3.28
CA ILE A 814 -11.05 -27.27 -3.86
C ILE A 814 -12.22 -27.97 -3.19
N ILE A 815 -13.13 -27.19 -2.62
CA ILE A 815 -14.33 -27.65 -1.93
C ILE A 815 -15.54 -27.20 -2.75
N PHE A 816 -16.31 -28.16 -3.25
CA PHE A 816 -17.58 -27.90 -3.91
C PHE A 816 -18.71 -28.03 -2.89
N ALA A 817 -19.50 -26.99 -2.68
CA ALA A 817 -20.59 -26.99 -1.72
C ALA A 817 -21.95 -26.85 -2.40
N GLY A 818 -22.98 -27.48 -1.82
CA GLY A 818 -24.35 -27.34 -2.30
C GLY A 818 -25.33 -28.30 -1.64
N TYR A 819 -26.57 -28.27 -2.12
CA TYR A 819 -27.63 -29.16 -1.65
C TYR A 819 -27.43 -30.58 -2.19
N THR A 820 -27.75 -31.57 -1.35
CA THR A 820 -27.45 -32.99 -1.63
C THR A 820 -28.04 -33.47 -2.96
N LYS A 821 -29.30 -33.14 -3.26
CA LYS A 821 -30.00 -33.61 -4.48
C LYS A 821 -29.43 -32.96 -5.75
N GLU A 822 -29.09 -31.69 -5.68
CA GLU A 822 -28.61 -30.86 -6.78
C GLU A 822 -27.15 -31.20 -7.10
N MET A 823 -26.32 -31.42 -6.07
CA MET A 823 -24.94 -31.86 -6.23
C MET A 823 -24.85 -33.28 -6.80
N ASP A 824 -25.80 -34.17 -6.48
CA ASP A 824 -25.90 -35.48 -7.13
C ASP A 824 -26.15 -35.39 -8.64
N GLN A 825 -26.86 -34.35 -9.09
CA GLN A 825 -27.05 -34.08 -10.52
C GLN A 825 -25.78 -33.47 -11.13
N PHE A 826 -25.15 -32.52 -10.45
CA PHE A 826 -23.87 -31.91 -10.85
C PHE A 826 -22.77 -32.95 -11.10
N LEU A 827 -22.62 -33.93 -10.20
CA LEU A 827 -21.62 -35.00 -10.34
C LEU A 827 -21.89 -35.97 -11.49
N LYS A 828 -23.14 -36.12 -11.92
CA LYS A 828 -23.51 -37.00 -13.05
C LYS A 828 -23.15 -36.38 -14.41
N MET A 829 -22.91 -35.07 -14.47
CA MET A 829 -22.59 -34.37 -15.72
C MET A 829 -21.20 -34.69 -16.27
N ASN A 830 -20.23 -34.99 -15.40
CA ASN A 830 -18.88 -35.35 -15.82
C ASN A 830 -18.31 -36.40 -14.87
N SER A 831 -18.03 -37.61 -15.41
CA SER A 831 -17.42 -38.70 -14.64
C SER A 831 -16.05 -38.32 -14.04
N GLY A 832 -15.37 -37.34 -14.63
CA GLY A 832 -14.10 -36.79 -14.16
C GLY A 832 -14.18 -36.09 -12.80
N LEU A 833 -15.32 -35.46 -12.45
CA LEU A 833 -15.54 -34.84 -11.14
C LEU A 833 -15.60 -35.91 -10.04
N LYS A 834 -16.40 -36.96 -10.26
CA LYS A 834 -16.56 -38.05 -9.29
C LYS A 834 -15.25 -38.78 -8.97
N SER A 835 -14.36 -38.92 -9.96
CA SER A 835 -13.05 -39.54 -9.74
C SER A 835 -12.05 -38.63 -9.02
N ARG A 836 -12.17 -37.31 -9.15
CA ARG A 836 -11.21 -36.32 -8.63
C ARG A 836 -11.59 -35.76 -7.25
N ILE A 837 -12.84 -35.94 -6.84
CA ILE A 837 -13.40 -35.45 -5.56
C ILE A 837 -13.87 -36.65 -4.73
N PRO A 838 -12.96 -37.42 -4.11
CA PRO A 838 -13.32 -38.63 -3.37
C PRO A 838 -13.85 -38.35 -1.96
N ASN A 839 -13.61 -37.15 -1.41
CA ASN A 839 -13.97 -36.81 -0.03
C ASN A 839 -15.34 -36.16 0.00
N VAL A 840 -16.29 -36.75 0.72
CA VAL A 840 -17.66 -36.24 0.87
C VAL A 840 -17.98 -36.03 2.34
N PHE A 841 -18.43 -34.82 2.66
CA PHE A 841 -18.84 -34.38 3.99
C PHE A 841 -20.32 -34.07 3.96
N ASP A 842 -21.07 -34.69 4.87
CA ASP A 842 -22.53 -34.63 4.92
C ASP A 842 -22.96 -33.82 6.15
N PHE A 843 -23.46 -32.61 5.89
CA PHE A 843 -23.89 -31.63 6.87
C PHE A 843 -25.40 -31.80 7.08
N GLU A 844 -25.73 -32.57 8.11
CA GLU A 844 -27.09 -32.80 8.57
C GLU A 844 -27.71 -31.51 9.14
N ASP A 845 -29.05 -31.43 9.12
CA ASP A 845 -29.77 -30.35 9.78
C ASP A 845 -29.53 -30.41 11.29
N TYR A 846 -29.42 -29.24 11.92
CA TYR A 846 -29.34 -29.14 13.36
C TYR A 846 -30.67 -29.58 13.99
N THR A 847 -30.57 -30.28 15.10
CA THR A 847 -31.70 -30.55 16.00
C THR A 847 -32.24 -29.25 16.60
N ALA A 848 -33.50 -29.24 17.05
CA ALA A 848 -34.09 -28.06 17.66
C ALA A 848 -33.28 -27.57 18.88
N ASP A 849 -32.72 -28.49 19.67
CA ASP A 849 -31.80 -28.18 20.77
C ASP A 849 -30.51 -27.48 20.31
N GLU A 850 -29.88 -27.98 19.24
CA GLU A 850 -28.67 -27.37 18.68
C GLU A 850 -28.98 -25.98 18.09
N VAL A 851 -30.13 -25.80 17.45
CA VAL A 851 -30.58 -24.50 16.94
C VAL A 851 -30.75 -23.49 18.07
N VAL A 852 -31.35 -23.89 19.20
CA VAL A 852 -31.43 -23.05 20.41
C VAL A 852 -30.04 -22.64 20.88
N GLN A 853 -29.11 -23.60 21.02
CA GLN A 853 -27.75 -23.32 21.47
C GLN A 853 -27.03 -22.35 20.53
N ILE A 854 -27.19 -22.50 19.21
CA ILE A 854 -26.65 -21.58 18.21
C ILE A 854 -27.24 -20.18 18.37
N GLY A 855 -28.54 -20.09 18.62
CA GLY A 855 -29.24 -18.84 18.85
C GLY A 855 -28.77 -18.09 20.11
N LEU A 856 -28.60 -18.80 21.23
CA LEU A 856 -28.03 -18.27 22.47
C LEU A 856 -26.60 -17.78 22.26
N PHE A 857 -25.79 -18.53 21.52
CA PHE A 857 -24.42 -18.15 21.18
C PHE A 857 -24.38 -16.88 20.31
N ASP A 858 -25.30 -16.71 19.35
CA ASP A 858 -25.40 -15.50 18.53
C ASP A 858 -25.82 -14.26 19.35
N LEU A 859 -26.80 -14.39 20.26
CA LEU A 859 -27.22 -13.30 21.14
C LEU A 859 -26.10 -12.85 22.09
N SER A 860 -25.45 -13.80 22.77
CA SER A 860 -24.34 -13.51 23.69
C SER A 860 -23.17 -12.84 22.98
N LYS A 861 -22.83 -13.27 21.76
CA LYS A 861 -21.79 -12.64 20.93
C LYS A 861 -22.13 -11.19 20.57
N ARG A 862 -23.41 -10.87 20.41
CA ARG A 862 -23.93 -9.51 20.17
C ARG A 862 -24.17 -8.72 21.45
N GLN A 863 -23.74 -9.24 22.61
CA GLN A 863 -23.88 -8.63 23.93
C GLN A 863 -25.33 -8.47 24.40
N TYR A 864 -26.26 -9.27 23.88
CA TYR A 864 -27.61 -9.38 24.40
C TYR A 864 -27.69 -10.44 25.50
N ILE A 865 -28.49 -10.14 26.52
CA ILE A 865 -28.79 -11.00 27.66
C ILE A 865 -30.27 -11.33 27.61
N LEU A 866 -30.63 -12.59 27.83
CA LEU A 866 -32.02 -13.01 27.98
C LEU A 866 -32.41 -12.93 29.45
N GLU A 867 -33.56 -12.33 29.74
CA GLU A 867 -34.15 -12.39 31.08
C GLU A 867 -34.47 -13.84 31.49
N ASN A 868 -34.93 -14.64 30.52
CA ASN A 868 -35.25 -16.05 30.71
C ASN A 868 -34.84 -16.91 29.49
N GLU A 869 -33.75 -17.67 29.63
CA GLU A 869 -33.25 -18.58 28.59
C GLU A 869 -34.16 -19.80 28.35
N ASP A 870 -34.91 -20.25 29.37
CA ASP A 870 -35.85 -21.37 29.25
C ASP A 870 -37.02 -20.98 28.33
N THR A 871 -37.58 -19.79 28.53
CA THR A 871 -38.66 -19.27 27.67
C THR A 871 -38.18 -19.10 26.22
N TYR A 872 -36.96 -18.59 26.01
CA TYR A 872 -36.36 -18.52 24.66
C TYR A 872 -36.24 -19.91 24.03
N SER A 873 -35.73 -20.88 24.79
CA SER A 873 -35.54 -22.25 24.34
C SER A 873 -36.85 -22.90 23.91
N GLU A 874 -37.92 -22.73 24.69
CA GLU A 874 -39.26 -23.24 24.35
C GLU A 874 -39.81 -22.58 23.08
N VAL A 875 -39.78 -21.25 23.00
CA VAL A 875 -40.30 -20.50 21.85
C VAL A 875 -39.58 -20.88 20.55
N VAL A 876 -38.24 -20.99 20.60
CA VAL A 876 -37.43 -21.35 19.45
C VAL A 876 -37.67 -22.79 19.03
N LYS A 877 -37.74 -23.75 19.97
CA LYS A 877 -38.03 -25.16 19.66
C LYS A 877 -39.39 -25.32 19.01
N ASP A 878 -40.44 -24.78 19.64
CA ASP A 878 -41.81 -24.82 19.11
C ASP A 878 -41.87 -24.25 17.68
N SER A 879 -41.19 -23.13 17.45
CA SER A 879 -41.16 -22.45 16.15
C SER A 879 -40.35 -23.19 15.09
N TYR A 880 -39.26 -23.86 15.49
CA TYR A 880 -38.40 -24.61 14.58
C TYR A 880 -38.99 -25.96 14.18
N GLU A 881 -39.66 -26.64 15.11
CA GLU A 881 -40.32 -27.92 14.85
C GLU A 881 -41.60 -27.77 14.02
N SER A 882 -42.25 -26.61 14.08
CA SER A 882 -43.48 -26.32 13.34
C SER A 882 -43.25 -25.73 11.94
N THR A 883 -42.03 -25.26 11.62
CA THR A 883 -41.71 -24.67 10.31
C THR A 883 -41.30 -25.73 9.28
N ASN A 884 -41.58 -25.45 8.00
CA ASN A 884 -41.01 -26.19 6.87
C ASN A 884 -39.66 -25.61 6.39
N ASP A 885 -39.21 -24.49 6.97
CA ASP A 885 -37.94 -23.83 6.67
C ASP A 885 -36.83 -24.37 7.57
N HIS A 886 -36.06 -25.33 7.05
CA HIS A 886 -34.88 -25.88 7.71
C HIS A 886 -33.59 -25.23 7.21
N SER A 887 -33.57 -23.88 7.10
CA SER A 887 -32.34 -23.13 6.82
C SER A 887 -31.43 -22.94 8.05
N ASN A 888 -31.69 -23.68 9.14
CA ASN A 888 -30.76 -23.91 10.25
C ASN A 888 -30.22 -22.61 10.88
N GLY A 889 -28.89 -22.40 10.86
CA GLY A 889 -28.25 -21.19 11.38
C GLY A 889 -28.76 -19.89 10.75
N ARG A 890 -29.22 -19.93 9.48
CA ARG A 890 -29.86 -18.77 8.83
C ARG A 890 -31.25 -18.51 9.43
N TRP A 891 -32.00 -19.57 9.71
CA TRP A 891 -33.32 -19.47 10.32
C TRP A 891 -33.25 -18.84 11.72
N ILE A 892 -32.40 -19.35 12.62
CA ILE A 892 -32.31 -18.84 13.99
C ILE A 892 -31.74 -17.42 14.05
N ARG A 893 -30.85 -17.07 13.13
CA ARG A 893 -30.39 -15.68 12.99
C ARG A 893 -31.54 -14.74 12.66
N ASN A 894 -32.42 -15.12 11.73
CA ASN A 894 -33.59 -14.32 11.38
C ASN A 894 -34.57 -14.20 12.58
N VAL A 895 -34.70 -15.26 13.38
CA VAL A 895 -35.50 -15.24 14.61
C VAL A 895 -34.91 -14.25 15.62
N ASN A 896 -33.61 -14.32 15.90
CA ASN A 896 -32.93 -13.40 16.80
C ASN A 896 -33.01 -11.93 16.32
N GLU A 897 -32.86 -11.69 15.01
CA GLU A 897 -33.00 -10.34 14.45
C GLU A 897 -34.42 -9.78 14.64
N LYS A 898 -35.45 -10.62 14.53
CA LYS A 898 -36.83 -10.23 14.86
C LYS A 898 -37.02 -9.94 16.34
N LEU A 899 -36.45 -10.77 17.23
CA LEU A 899 -36.50 -10.52 18.68
C LEU A 899 -35.83 -9.21 19.07
N ILE A 900 -34.67 -8.90 18.49
CA ILE A 900 -33.99 -7.62 18.69
C ILE A 900 -34.85 -6.44 18.18
N ALA A 901 -35.53 -6.60 17.05
CA ALA A 901 -36.44 -5.57 16.55
C ALA A 901 -37.64 -5.36 17.50
N ILE A 902 -38.21 -6.43 18.07
CA ILE A 902 -39.28 -6.35 19.07
C ILE A 902 -38.81 -5.61 20.32
N GLN A 903 -37.61 -5.92 20.82
CA GLN A 903 -37.01 -5.22 21.97
C GLN A 903 -36.78 -3.73 21.66
N ALA A 904 -36.31 -3.40 20.46
CA ALA A 904 -36.14 -2.01 20.03
C ALA A 904 -37.48 -1.24 19.99
N GLU A 905 -38.57 -1.86 19.55
CA GLU A 905 -39.92 -1.26 19.60
C GLU A 905 -40.38 -0.98 21.03
N ARG A 906 -40.14 -1.93 21.96
CA ARG A 906 -40.47 -1.76 23.37
C ARG A 906 -39.69 -0.58 23.97
N LEU A 907 -38.38 -0.52 23.76
CA LEU A 907 -37.52 0.55 24.26
C LEU A 907 -37.88 1.91 23.67
N ALA A 908 -38.25 1.98 22.39
CA ALA A 908 -38.69 3.23 21.76
C ALA A 908 -39.99 3.78 22.38
N SER A 909 -40.80 2.92 22.99
CA SER A 909 -42.06 3.28 23.64
C SER A 909 -41.88 3.71 25.11
N SER A 910 -40.69 3.52 25.69
CA SER A 910 -40.35 3.84 27.08
C SER A 910 -39.06 4.68 27.19
N PRO A 911 -39.15 6.02 27.20
CA PRO A 911 -37.98 6.91 27.21
C PRO A 911 -37.01 6.75 28.39
N ASN A 912 -37.48 6.21 29.51
CA ASN A 912 -36.62 5.93 30.68
C ASN A 912 -35.73 4.70 30.43
N ASP A 913 -36.26 3.66 29.79
CA ASP A 913 -35.53 2.40 29.53
C ASP A 913 -34.47 2.59 28.43
N MET A 914 -34.69 3.52 27.50
CA MET A 914 -33.72 3.86 26.44
C MET A 914 -32.41 4.45 26.98
N ASN A 915 -32.43 5.01 28.19
CA ASN A 915 -31.25 5.58 28.84
C ASN A 915 -30.56 4.61 29.80
N ASP A 916 -31.08 3.39 29.97
CA ASP A 916 -30.54 2.36 30.85
C ASP A 916 -29.76 1.31 30.05
N ILE A 917 -28.44 1.23 30.29
CA ILE A 917 -27.55 0.33 29.56
C ILE A 917 -27.86 -1.15 29.78
N ASP A 918 -28.47 -1.52 30.91
CA ASP A 918 -28.85 -2.89 31.21
C ASP A 918 -30.13 -3.25 30.44
N MET A 919 -31.05 -2.30 30.28
CA MET A 919 -32.25 -2.47 29.45
C MET A 919 -31.93 -2.54 27.95
N LEU A 920 -30.93 -1.79 27.48
CA LEU A 920 -30.46 -1.85 26.08
C LEU A 920 -29.91 -3.23 25.70
N LYS A 921 -29.41 -3.99 26.68
CA LYS A 921 -28.85 -5.34 26.48
C LYS A 921 -29.84 -6.45 26.75
N THR A 922 -30.93 -6.19 27.48
CA THR A 922 -31.84 -7.24 27.95
C THR A 922 -33.02 -7.44 27.01
N ILE A 923 -33.19 -8.68 26.54
CA ILE A 923 -34.42 -9.17 25.89
C ILE A 923 -35.29 -9.77 26.98
N THR A 924 -36.46 -9.18 27.20
CA THR A 924 -37.35 -9.55 28.31
C THR A 924 -38.27 -10.71 27.93
N GLU A 925 -38.94 -11.29 28.93
CA GLU A 925 -39.96 -12.32 28.69
C GLU A 925 -41.13 -11.78 27.84
N GLU A 926 -41.46 -10.49 27.98
CA GLU A 926 -42.46 -9.82 27.13
C GLU A 926 -42.06 -9.83 25.65
N ASP A 927 -40.79 -9.56 25.35
CA ASP A 927 -40.26 -9.56 23.99
C ASP A 927 -40.35 -10.96 23.36
N LEU A 928 -40.06 -12.01 24.15
CA LEU A 928 -40.14 -13.42 23.73
C LEU A 928 -41.58 -13.87 23.47
N LEU A 929 -42.52 -13.51 24.35
CA LEU A 929 -43.92 -13.87 24.20
C LEU A 929 -44.59 -13.13 23.03
N LYS A 930 -44.18 -11.88 22.76
CA LYS A 930 -44.64 -11.11 21.59
C LYS A 930 -44.19 -11.71 20.26
N PHE A 931 -43.13 -12.51 20.25
CA PHE A 931 -42.72 -13.28 19.06
C PHE A 931 -43.60 -14.52 18.82
N LYS A 932 -44.19 -15.11 19.87
CA LYS A 932 -45.06 -16.31 19.78
C LYS A 932 -46.45 -15.99 19.20
N GLY A 933 -46.91 -14.74 19.30
CA GLY A 933 -48.21 -14.27 18.81
C GLY A 933 -48.12 -13.61 17.44
#